data_AF-A0A9P6TZ22-F1
#
_entry.id   AF-A0A9P6TZ22-F1
#
_cell.length_a   1.000
_cell.length_b   1.000
_cell.length_c   1.000
_cell.angle_alpha   90.00
_cell.angle_beta   90.00
_cell.angle_gamma   90.00
#
_symmetry.space_group_name_H-M   'P 1'
#
loop_
_entity.id
_entity.type
_entity.pdbx_description
1 polymer ?
#
loop_
_entity_poly.entity_id
_entity_poly.type
_entity_poly.pdbx_seq_one_letter_code
_entity_poly.pdbx_strand_id
1 'polypeptide(L)'
;MDSNAHGTRPRPLRIKTLTIALISALCSTLFLLIASSASTHASPLPNQQSRTSFAATHTLTKRAPVQPEEPLYALVRRLLPATYHSHFEFALKPDLIPASSTNVHDTFRILNGEDDVLVIEGATLSALGAGLNYYLRDVCQVELAWSGDRLDALPTVPPPFKNTKEVIRASFVPWRYYMNVVTFGYSFVFWDWKRWEQELDWMVLNGVNMALAMTGQEYRMGNTQGSWGFENDTLLKNDWIDRQWELQIQIMTRMQEFNITALMPSFQGFVPRELAEKYPDTKFETASRWVGFPDPYTTSTFVPSTDPLFATLSQQYIQLQRSMYEARGISDTQAPKHYYLLDLYNELQPTCMEPDCLQKATSGVMKALRAADPKAVWVMQGWFLVSADIWKPAETKAFFDGIRETNDGRDAFVIDLYSEVIPLWNSTEGYFGIDWGWSMLNNFGGGQGLYGTLPAISTEPFAGYNQYPKTMRGMGITMEGINNNEYLYQLVFDIPWESVESTYPPSSIHATLPSTNSTAPQLNQTAFDGANHLKSYIKRRYGPEQTTDAILEAWTTLSQTVWDCGTGQVAQSKSILDFAPAIDMNRTVFMVSTFWYDHEKVVRAWTQLVQATNLSTKPPSRSLKTSASRPNILFNVSSFKYDLVDVTREVMAAIVLPGLHLEFVEAYNDKDLKRTRSIGNLVLEVISDMDRVLNTHTHFMLGPWIRDARAATLAKGNATLAPGMERYADYLESNARNQVTWWGPAGEGSLEDYGSKHWGGLVKDYYYHRWQIFVDRMVSAVKQGHPLDTETYLQDLMLFESAWQKETTCLGGGCSLGAQETDEEKFAVDPVEDTVEVVQDLWDRWGQMALRFAKENRK
;
A
#
# COMPACT_ATOMS: atom_id res chain seq x y z
N MET A 1 -65.78 -35.12 -0.76
CA MET A 1 -65.14 -36.42 -0.50
C MET A 1 -63.66 -36.26 -0.80
N ASP A 2 -62.91 -36.08 0.27
CA ASP A 2 -61.49 -36.37 0.54
C ASP A 2 -60.73 -37.18 -0.54
N SER A 3 -59.44 -37.01 -0.82
CA SER A 3 -58.31 -36.66 0.06
C SER A 3 -57.03 -36.35 -0.74
N ASN A 4 -56.18 -35.51 -0.15
CA ASN A 4 -54.71 -35.51 -0.11
C ASN A 4 -53.88 -35.59 -1.40
N ALA A 5 -53.36 -34.42 -1.82
CA ALA A 5 -52.09 -34.29 -2.53
C ALA A 5 -51.22 -33.25 -1.82
N HIS A 6 -50.17 -33.70 -1.11
CA HIS A 6 -49.09 -32.84 -0.64
C HIS A 6 -48.18 -32.50 -1.83
N GLY A 7 -48.27 -31.26 -2.31
CA GLY A 7 -47.33 -30.68 -3.27
C GLY A 7 -46.04 -30.27 -2.58
N THR A 8 -44.94 -30.92 -2.92
CA THR A 8 -43.58 -30.47 -2.64
C THR A 8 -43.23 -29.32 -3.59
N ARG A 9 -43.05 -28.11 -3.03
CA ARG A 9 -42.43 -26.97 -3.73
C ARG A 9 -40.96 -27.27 -3.99
N PRO A 10 -40.40 -27.05 -5.20
CA PRO A 10 -38.96 -27.08 -5.39
C PRO A 10 -38.35 -25.83 -4.73
N ARG A 11 -37.37 -26.05 -3.84
CA ARG A 11 -36.51 -25.01 -3.27
C ARG A 11 -35.64 -24.40 -4.38
N PRO A 12 -35.29 -23.11 -4.32
CA PRO A 12 -34.36 -22.51 -5.26
C PRO A 12 -32.98 -23.13 -5.08
N LEU A 13 -32.36 -23.59 -6.18
CA LEU A 13 -30.97 -23.99 -6.20
C LEU A 13 -30.12 -22.76 -5.85
N ARG A 14 -29.45 -22.80 -4.69
CA ARG A 14 -28.28 -21.97 -4.41
C ARG A 14 -27.19 -22.40 -5.39
N ILE A 15 -26.90 -21.53 -6.37
CA ILE A 15 -25.72 -21.64 -7.22
C ILE A 15 -24.52 -21.44 -6.30
N LYS A 16 -23.66 -22.46 -6.22
CA LYS A 16 -22.41 -22.41 -5.46
C LYS A 16 -21.44 -21.47 -6.16
N THR A 17 -20.89 -20.54 -5.39
CA THR A 17 -19.70 -19.74 -5.69
C THR A 17 -18.58 -20.65 -6.21
N LEU A 18 -18.10 -20.39 -7.43
CA LEU A 18 -16.88 -21.01 -7.96
C LEU A 18 -15.68 -20.19 -7.48
N THR A 19 -14.79 -20.84 -6.74
CA THR A 19 -13.52 -20.27 -6.24
C THR A 19 -12.37 -20.55 -7.22
N ILE A 20 -11.36 -19.67 -7.18
CA ILE A 20 -10.18 -19.39 -8.03
C ILE A 20 -9.33 -20.58 -8.59
N ALA A 21 -9.64 -21.85 -8.34
CA ALA A 21 -8.70 -22.96 -8.60
C ALA A 21 -8.93 -23.79 -9.89
N LEU A 22 -9.40 -23.19 -10.99
CA LEU A 22 -9.81 -23.97 -12.18
C LEU A 22 -9.31 -23.40 -13.53
N ILE A 23 -7.99 -23.19 -13.67
CA ILE A 23 -7.29 -23.15 -14.97
C ILE A 23 -5.94 -23.88 -14.85
N SER A 24 -5.94 -25.16 -14.48
CA SER A 24 -4.70 -25.97 -14.42
C SER A 24 -4.89 -27.41 -14.89
N ALA A 25 -5.60 -27.61 -16.00
CA ALA A 25 -5.64 -28.90 -16.67
C ALA A 25 -5.92 -28.76 -18.18
N LEU A 26 -4.87 -28.90 -19.01
CA LEU A 26 -4.84 -29.62 -20.31
C LEU A 26 -3.70 -29.08 -21.21
N CYS A 27 -2.56 -29.80 -21.26
CA CYS A 27 -1.86 -30.23 -22.50
C CYS A 27 -0.44 -30.79 -22.24
N SER A 28 -0.40 -32.13 -22.12
CA SER A 28 0.48 -33.14 -22.71
C SER A 28 1.98 -32.89 -23.03
N THR A 29 2.80 -33.72 -22.37
CA THR A 29 3.91 -34.59 -22.88
C THR A 29 4.13 -34.61 -24.41
N LEU A 30 5.36 -34.58 -24.97
CA LEU A 30 6.47 -35.53 -24.83
C LEU A 30 7.65 -35.07 -25.73
N PHE A 31 8.94 -35.16 -25.32
CA PHE A 31 10.05 -35.71 -26.13
C PHE A 31 11.35 -35.82 -25.31
N LEU A 32 12.04 -36.96 -25.44
CA LEU A 32 13.23 -37.40 -24.71
C LEU A 32 14.51 -37.40 -25.59
N LEU A 33 15.63 -37.04 -24.95
CA LEU A 33 17.03 -37.54 -25.05
C LEU A 33 17.80 -37.51 -26.38
N ILE A 34 19.06 -37.02 -26.32
CA ILE A 34 20.28 -37.85 -26.23
C ILE A 34 21.50 -36.97 -25.83
N ALA A 35 22.46 -37.61 -25.16
CA ALA A 35 23.54 -37.10 -24.34
C ALA A 35 24.90 -36.87 -25.03
N SER A 36 25.78 -36.18 -24.28
CA SER A 36 27.11 -36.66 -23.82
C SER A 36 28.39 -35.93 -24.27
N SER A 37 29.13 -35.51 -23.23
CA SER A 37 30.56 -35.78 -22.96
C SER A 37 31.61 -34.67 -23.16
N ALA A 38 32.29 -34.43 -22.02
CA ALA A 38 33.74 -34.19 -21.84
C ALA A 38 34.31 -32.84 -22.35
N SER A 39 35.21 -32.13 -21.66
CA SER A 39 36.08 -32.48 -20.53
C SER A 39 36.78 -31.21 -19.99
N THR A 40 37.02 -31.20 -18.67
CA THR A 40 38.17 -30.67 -17.90
C THR A 40 39.05 -29.57 -18.51
N HIS A 41 39.34 -28.51 -17.74
CA HIS A 41 40.67 -28.24 -17.18
C HIS A 41 40.58 -27.11 -16.13
N ALA A 42 40.92 -27.46 -14.89
CA ALA A 42 41.09 -26.54 -13.78
C ALA A 42 42.55 -26.05 -13.73
N SER A 43 42.76 -24.78 -13.38
CA SER A 43 44.00 -24.25 -12.80
C SER A 43 43.75 -22.88 -12.14
N PRO A 44 44.57 -22.49 -11.15
CA PRO A 44 44.09 -21.83 -9.93
C PRO A 44 44.27 -20.31 -9.89
N LEU A 45 43.46 -19.70 -9.02
CA LEU A 45 43.54 -18.32 -8.51
C LEU A 45 44.96 -17.89 -8.06
N PRO A 46 45.29 -16.60 -8.21
CA PRO A 46 46.20 -15.92 -7.30
C PRO A 46 45.48 -14.84 -6.48
N ASN A 47 45.53 -15.06 -5.16
CA ASN A 47 45.68 -14.14 -4.04
C ASN A 47 45.20 -12.68 -4.12
N GLN A 48 44.36 -12.39 -3.12
CA GLN A 48 44.21 -11.12 -2.39
C GLN A 48 45.47 -10.25 -2.36
N GLN A 49 45.32 -8.94 -2.63
CA GLN A 49 45.77 -7.88 -1.73
C GLN A 49 45.26 -6.47 -2.13
N SER A 50 44.98 -5.69 -1.09
CA SER A 50 44.66 -4.25 -1.03
C SER A 50 43.22 -3.80 -1.29
N ARG A 51 42.35 -3.97 -0.28
CA ARG A 51 41.31 -2.96 0.01
C ARG A 51 41.90 -1.97 1.01
N THR A 52 42.18 -0.76 0.55
CA THR A 52 42.55 0.37 1.39
C THR A 52 41.35 0.81 2.21
N SER A 53 41.44 0.69 3.54
CA SER A 53 40.48 1.22 4.50
C SER A 53 40.52 2.75 4.49
N PHE A 54 39.46 3.40 4.02
CA PHE A 54 39.20 4.80 4.38
C PHE A 54 38.55 4.81 5.77
N ALA A 55 39.38 4.80 6.81
CA ALA A 55 38.94 5.11 8.17
C ALA A 55 38.84 6.63 8.32
N ALA A 56 37.64 7.18 8.09
CA ALA A 56 37.33 8.53 8.53
C ALA A 56 37.14 8.51 10.05
N THR A 57 38.16 8.92 10.79
CA THR A 57 38.07 9.19 12.23
C THR A 57 37.14 10.37 12.49
N HIS A 58 35.86 10.12 12.68
CA HIS A 58 34.97 11.04 13.38
C HIS A 58 35.15 10.83 14.89
N THR A 59 35.87 11.74 15.52
CA THR A 59 35.90 11.89 16.98
C THR A 59 34.49 12.13 17.50
N LEU A 60 33.89 11.10 18.10
CA LEU A 60 32.64 11.17 18.86
C LEU A 60 32.86 12.03 20.11
N THR A 61 32.63 13.34 19.99
CA THR A 61 32.36 14.18 21.16
C THR A 61 31.07 13.67 21.81
N LYS A 62 31.13 13.27 23.08
CA LYS A 62 29.94 12.98 23.90
C LYS A 62 28.95 14.14 23.77
N ARG A 63 27.86 13.93 23.03
CA ARG A 63 26.71 14.84 23.00
C ARG A 63 26.17 14.95 24.43
N ALA A 64 25.81 16.17 24.84
CA ALA A 64 25.02 16.38 26.05
C ALA A 64 23.73 15.54 25.99
N PRO A 65 23.15 15.11 27.13
CA PRO A 65 21.89 14.39 27.11
C PRO A 65 20.82 15.30 26.49
N VAL A 66 20.43 14.94 25.27
CA VAL A 66 19.32 15.55 24.55
C VAL A 66 18.03 15.16 25.29
N GLN A 67 17.11 16.09 25.48
CA GLN A 67 15.81 15.79 26.08
C GLN A 67 15.11 14.69 25.27
N PRO A 68 14.44 13.71 25.90
CA PRO A 68 13.74 12.62 25.20
C PRO A 68 12.78 13.09 24.10
N GLU A 69 12.20 14.28 24.25
CA GLU A 69 11.23 14.91 23.35
C GLU A 69 11.84 15.66 22.17
N GLU A 70 13.17 15.82 22.11
CA GLU A 70 13.88 16.53 21.02
C GLU A 70 13.47 16.08 19.60
N PRO A 71 13.22 14.79 19.32
CA PRO A 71 12.76 14.35 18.00
C PRO A 71 11.49 15.08 17.54
N LEU A 72 10.57 15.44 18.45
CA LEU A 72 9.34 16.17 18.13
C LEU A 72 9.63 17.65 17.87
N TYR A 73 10.54 18.27 18.62
CA TYR A 73 11.00 19.63 18.31
C TYR A 73 11.73 19.67 16.95
N ALA A 74 12.51 18.63 16.62
CA ALA A 74 13.15 18.50 15.31
C ALA A 74 12.12 18.32 14.18
N LEU A 75 11.07 17.52 14.41
CA LEU A 75 9.93 17.39 13.50
C LEU A 75 9.26 18.76 13.25
N VAL A 76 8.93 19.51 14.31
CA VAL A 76 8.37 20.86 14.19
C VAL A 76 9.26 21.77 13.35
N ARG A 77 10.58 21.73 13.56
CA ARG A 77 11.52 22.56 12.78
C ARG A 77 11.65 22.15 11.32
N ARG A 78 11.50 20.86 11.00
CA ARG A 78 11.47 20.36 9.62
C ARG A 78 10.18 20.74 8.90
N LEU A 79 9.05 20.61 9.60
CA LEU A 79 7.72 20.65 9.00
C LEU A 79 7.09 22.04 9.00
N LEU A 80 7.28 22.81 10.07
CA LEU A 80 6.52 24.03 10.33
C LEU A 80 7.37 25.30 10.17
N PRO A 81 6.75 26.45 9.82
CA PRO A 81 7.42 27.75 9.76
C PRO A 81 8.04 28.15 11.10
N ALA A 82 9.04 29.05 11.05
CA ALA A 82 9.78 29.51 12.24
C ALA A 82 8.89 30.10 13.36
N THR A 83 7.71 30.63 13.01
CA THR A 83 6.74 31.17 13.98
C THR A 83 6.14 30.11 14.89
N TYR A 84 6.20 28.83 14.51
CA TYR A 84 5.71 27.69 15.30
C TYR A 84 6.79 27.07 16.21
N HIS A 85 8.07 27.38 15.98
CA HIS A 85 9.18 26.64 16.62
C HIS A 85 9.22 26.79 18.15
N SER A 86 8.72 27.90 18.68
CA SER A 86 8.60 28.16 20.12
C SER A 86 7.17 28.09 20.64
N HIS A 87 6.21 27.66 19.82
CA HIS A 87 4.80 27.59 20.21
C HIS A 87 4.46 26.31 20.98
N PHE A 88 5.29 25.28 20.88
CA PHE A 88 5.02 23.98 21.51
C PHE A 88 5.98 23.72 22.67
N GLU A 89 5.43 23.20 23.76
CA GLU A 89 6.18 22.52 24.82
C GLU A 89 5.73 21.06 24.86
N PHE A 90 6.67 20.15 24.62
CA PHE A 90 6.45 18.71 24.70
C PHE A 90 6.91 18.16 26.05
N ALA A 91 6.10 17.32 26.68
CA ALA A 91 6.45 16.64 27.92
C ALA A 91 6.06 15.16 27.89
N LEU A 92 7.03 14.26 28.05
CA LEU A 92 6.73 12.85 28.28
C LEU A 92 6.21 12.64 29.70
N LYS A 93 5.04 12.04 29.79
CA LYS A 93 4.32 11.71 31.02
C LYS A 93 3.84 10.26 30.96
N PRO A 94 4.71 9.25 31.20
CA PRO A 94 4.33 7.84 31.16
C PRO A 94 3.19 7.48 32.14
N ASP A 95 3.00 8.28 33.19
CA ASP A 95 1.94 8.18 34.19
C ASP A 95 0.57 8.69 33.72
N LEU A 96 0.47 9.30 32.53
CA LEU A 96 -0.82 9.50 31.85
C LEU A 96 -1.52 8.17 31.56
N ILE A 97 -0.76 7.07 31.47
CA ILE A 97 -1.31 5.72 31.47
C ILE A 97 -1.57 5.33 32.93
N PRO A 98 -2.82 5.17 33.34
CA PRO A 98 -3.13 4.83 34.73
C PRO A 98 -2.61 3.43 35.03
N ALA A 99 -1.85 3.29 36.12
CA ALA A 99 -1.26 1.99 36.51
C ALA A 99 -2.30 0.86 36.73
N SER A 100 -3.57 1.21 36.93
CA SER A 100 -4.70 0.27 37.06
C SER A 100 -5.38 -0.09 35.73
N SER A 101 -5.00 0.54 34.61
CA SER A 101 -5.64 0.32 33.31
C SER A 101 -4.96 -0.80 32.55
N THR A 102 -5.70 -1.86 32.23
CA THR A 102 -5.25 -2.91 31.31
C THR A 102 -5.58 -2.62 29.84
N ASN A 103 -6.38 -1.57 29.60
CA ASN A 103 -7.12 -1.32 28.35
C ASN A 103 -6.90 0.09 27.77
N VAL A 104 -6.04 0.90 28.40
CA VAL A 104 -5.57 2.18 27.87
C VAL A 104 -4.08 2.03 27.65
N HIS A 105 -3.63 2.37 26.45
CA HIS A 105 -2.24 2.20 26.06
C HIS A 105 -1.59 3.55 25.88
N ASP A 106 -1.60 4.10 24.67
CA ASP A 106 -0.97 5.40 24.43
C ASP A 106 -1.96 6.53 24.72
N THR A 107 -1.51 7.65 25.29
CA THR A 107 -2.40 8.75 25.70
C THR A 107 -1.71 10.08 25.53
N PHE A 108 -2.42 11.07 24.98
CA PHE A 108 -1.94 12.45 24.93
C PHE A 108 -2.94 13.41 25.57
N ARG A 109 -2.42 14.55 26.01
CA ARG A 109 -3.17 15.66 26.59
C ARG A 109 -2.65 16.98 26.01
N ILE A 110 -3.58 17.86 25.62
CA ILE A 110 -3.27 19.20 25.09
C ILE A 110 -3.90 20.24 26.00
N LEU A 111 -3.12 21.24 26.40
CA LEU A 111 -3.53 22.32 27.29
C LEU A 111 -2.84 23.64 26.94
N ASN A 112 -3.46 24.76 27.33
CA ASN A 112 -2.83 26.08 27.22
C ASN A 112 -1.81 26.25 28.36
N GLY A 113 -0.56 26.52 27.99
CA GLY A 113 0.50 26.95 28.89
C GLY A 113 0.48 28.46 29.15
N GLU A 114 1.55 28.96 29.75
CA GLU A 114 1.80 30.40 29.90
C GLU A 114 2.16 31.04 28.56
N ASP A 115 1.93 32.34 28.40
CA ASP A 115 2.32 33.14 27.23
C ASP A 115 1.88 32.57 25.86
N ASP A 116 0.68 32.00 25.79
CA ASP A 116 0.10 31.37 24.59
C ASP A 116 0.91 30.20 24.01
N VAL A 117 1.80 29.57 24.80
CA VAL A 117 2.47 28.31 24.46
C VAL A 117 1.49 27.15 24.59
N LEU A 118 1.48 26.24 23.63
CA LEU A 118 0.72 25.01 23.67
C LEU A 118 1.53 23.89 24.32
N VAL A 119 1.03 23.35 25.42
CA VAL A 119 1.66 22.21 26.08
C VAL A 119 1.00 20.92 25.58
N ILE A 120 1.81 20.00 25.07
CA ILE A 120 1.42 18.66 24.63
C ILE A 120 2.12 17.65 25.54
N GLU A 121 1.35 17.01 26.41
CA GLU A 121 1.80 15.92 27.25
C GLU A 121 1.46 14.58 26.57
N GLY A 122 2.36 13.60 26.65
CA GLY A 122 2.16 12.30 26.00
C GLY A 122 2.80 11.17 26.77
N ALA A 123 2.13 10.02 26.83
CA ALA A 123 2.67 8.81 27.46
C ALA A 123 3.89 8.25 26.71
N THR A 124 3.94 8.49 25.40
CA THR A 124 5.02 8.09 24.50
C THR A 124 5.26 9.17 23.45
N LEU A 125 6.34 9.04 22.67
CA LEU A 125 6.63 9.95 21.56
C LEU A 125 5.57 9.88 20.44
N SER A 126 4.99 8.71 20.16
CA SER A 126 3.89 8.59 19.20
C SER A 126 2.62 9.31 19.67
N ALA A 127 2.33 9.31 20.97
CA ALA A 127 1.25 10.11 21.54
C ALA A 127 1.50 11.62 21.40
N LEU A 128 2.74 12.08 21.63
CA LEU A 128 3.10 13.48 21.39
C LEU A 128 2.92 13.87 19.92
N GLY A 129 3.33 13.01 18.99
CA GLY A 129 3.13 13.21 17.55
C GLY A 129 1.65 13.27 17.16
N ALA A 130 0.84 12.34 17.68
CA ALA A 130 -0.62 12.36 17.49
C ALA A 130 -1.28 13.62 18.07
N GLY A 131 -0.80 14.10 19.23
CA GLY A 131 -1.25 15.36 19.83
C GLY A 131 -0.88 16.59 19.00
N LEU A 132 0.32 16.62 18.43
CA LEU A 132 0.74 17.67 17.48
C LEU A 132 -0.16 17.64 16.23
N ASN A 133 -0.41 16.46 15.67
CA ASN A 133 -1.27 16.32 14.50
C ASN A 133 -2.72 16.69 14.79
N TYR A 134 -3.23 16.39 15.99
CA TYR A 134 -4.53 16.88 16.45
C TYR A 134 -4.57 18.42 16.45
N TYR A 135 -3.55 19.10 16.95
CA TYR A 135 -3.51 20.57 16.89
C TYR A 135 -3.49 21.09 15.44
N LEU A 136 -2.67 20.51 14.56
CA LEU A 136 -2.60 20.91 13.15
C LEU A 136 -3.95 20.73 12.45
N ARG A 137 -4.61 19.60 12.69
CA ARG A 137 -5.90 19.26 12.07
C ARG A 137 -7.06 20.04 12.68
N ASP A 138 -7.23 19.99 13.99
CA ASP A 138 -8.40 20.54 14.68
C ASP A 138 -8.34 22.04 14.93
N VAL A 139 -7.15 22.60 15.07
CA VAL A 139 -6.97 24.02 15.39
C VAL A 139 -6.49 24.80 14.18
N CYS A 140 -5.45 24.33 13.51
CA CYS A 140 -4.93 25.00 12.31
C CYS A 140 -5.75 24.70 11.05
N GLN A 141 -6.59 23.67 11.07
CA GLN A 141 -7.46 23.28 9.95
C GLN A 141 -6.67 22.91 8.68
N VAL A 142 -5.54 22.22 8.85
CA VAL A 142 -4.71 21.70 7.76
C VAL A 142 -4.63 20.17 7.81
N GLU A 143 -4.44 19.55 6.65
CA GLU A 143 -4.30 18.10 6.49
C GLU A 143 -2.91 17.76 5.92
N LEU A 144 -2.34 16.64 6.35
CA LEU A 144 -1.11 16.08 5.78
C LEU A 144 -1.43 14.71 5.17
N ALA A 145 -1.31 14.60 3.85
CA ALA A 145 -1.55 13.37 3.11
C ALA A 145 -0.45 13.15 2.06
N TRP A 146 -0.36 11.94 1.50
CA TRP A 146 0.68 11.63 0.52
C TRP A 146 0.54 12.44 -0.77
N SER A 147 -0.69 12.72 -1.21
CA SER A 147 -1.03 13.48 -2.42
C SER A 147 -0.74 14.97 -2.32
N GLY A 148 -0.39 15.46 -1.13
CA GLY A 148 -0.13 16.85 -0.84
C GLY A 148 -0.58 17.22 0.57
N ASP A 149 0.23 18.02 1.24
CA ASP A 149 -0.11 18.63 2.52
C ASP A 149 -0.73 20.03 2.33
N ARG A 150 -1.32 20.53 3.42
CA ARG A 150 -1.88 21.89 3.52
C ARG A 150 -1.08 22.80 4.43
N LEU A 151 0.22 22.56 4.55
CA LEU A 151 1.10 23.38 5.39
C LEU A 151 1.24 24.80 4.83
N ASP A 152 1.02 24.98 3.53
CA ASP A 152 0.92 26.28 2.85
C ASP A 152 -0.21 27.18 3.41
N ALA A 153 -1.26 26.55 3.96
CA ALA A 153 -2.42 27.22 4.53
C ALA A 153 -2.33 27.45 6.05
N LEU A 154 -1.18 27.14 6.66
CA LEU A 154 -0.96 27.42 8.08
C LEU A 154 -1.11 28.92 8.39
N PRO A 155 -1.80 29.28 9.48
CA PRO A 155 -1.82 30.65 9.97
C PRO A 155 -0.41 31.20 10.19
N THR A 156 -0.15 32.45 9.80
CA THR A 156 1.18 33.06 9.96
C THR A 156 1.62 33.10 11.42
N VAL A 157 0.67 33.29 12.33
CA VAL A 157 0.85 33.19 13.78
C VAL A 157 0.09 31.97 14.26
N PRO A 158 0.72 31.05 15.03
CA PRO A 158 0.05 29.88 15.57
C PRO A 158 -1.22 30.27 16.35
N PRO A 159 -2.40 29.75 16.01
CA PRO A 159 -3.61 30.06 16.76
C PRO A 159 -3.49 29.53 18.19
N PRO A 160 -3.93 30.29 19.20
CA PRO A 160 -4.02 29.76 20.55
C PRO A 160 -5.05 28.64 20.60
N PHE A 161 -4.86 27.70 21.52
CA PHE A 161 -5.83 26.63 21.73
C PHE A 161 -7.05 27.18 22.49
N LYS A 162 -8.04 27.69 21.74
CA LYS A 162 -9.22 28.38 22.28
C LYS A 162 -10.12 27.52 23.18
N ASN A 163 -9.86 26.23 23.31
CA ASN A 163 -10.58 25.37 24.23
C ASN A 163 -10.20 25.74 25.67
N THR A 164 -11.16 26.19 26.47
CA THR A 164 -10.94 26.55 27.89
C THR A 164 -10.72 25.32 28.77
N LYS A 165 -10.75 24.12 28.19
CA LYS A 165 -10.54 22.83 28.85
C LYS A 165 -9.51 22.04 28.07
N GLU A 166 -8.73 21.25 28.79
CA GLU A 166 -7.79 20.28 28.21
C GLU A 166 -8.51 19.31 27.27
N VAL A 167 -7.79 18.83 26.26
CA VAL A 167 -8.20 17.67 25.45
C VAL A 167 -7.34 16.50 25.86
N ILE A 168 -7.97 15.38 26.22
CA ILE A 168 -7.31 14.10 26.49
C ILE A 168 -7.82 13.09 25.46
N ARG A 169 -6.90 12.32 24.88
CA ARG A 169 -7.20 11.23 23.94
C ARG A 169 -6.35 10.02 24.30
N ALA A 170 -6.98 8.86 24.31
CA ALA A 170 -6.37 7.60 24.73
C ALA A 170 -6.63 6.52 23.68
N SER A 171 -5.57 5.87 23.21
CA SER A 171 -5.66 4.73 22.30
C SER A 171 -6.15 3.48 23.01
N PHE A 172 -7.15 2.82 22.43
CA PHE A 172 -7.65 1.54 22.93
C PHE A 172 -6.80 0.33 22.51
N VAL A 173 -5.88 0.48 21.56
CA VAL A 173 -4.88 -0.54 21.18
C VAL A 173 -3.45 -0.09 21.51
N PRO A 174 -2.56 -1.00 21.91
CA PRO A 174 -1.16 -0.67 22.13
C PRO A 174 -0.40 -0.42 20.83
N TRP A 175 -0.72 -1.13 19.76
CA TRP A 175 -0.01 -1.03 18.48
C TRP A 175 -0.86 -0.33 17.43
N ARG A 176 -0.32 0.75 16.85
CA ARG A 176 -0.77 1.25 15.54
C ARG A 176 0.34 0.93 14.55
N TYR A 177 0.08 -0.03 13.67
CA TYR A 177 1.11 -0.55 12.77
C TYR A 177 0.89 -0.15 11.32
N TYR A 178 1.98 -0.15 10.57
CA TYR A 178 2.01 0.28 9.18
C TYR A 178 2.85 -0.66 8.31
N MET A 179 2.37 -0.84 7.07
CA MET A 179 2.99 -1.45 5.88
C MET A 179 2.67 -2.93 5.66
N ASN A 180 2.64 -3.30 4.39
CA ASN A 180 2.73 -4.67 3.90
C ASN A 180 4.17 -4.96 3.45
N VAL A 181 4.56 -6.23 3.39
CA VAL A 181 5.82 -6.63 2.77
C VAL A 181 5.89 -6.17 1.30
N VAL A 182 4.76 -6.18 0.59
CA VAL A 182 4.72 -5.80 -0.83
C VAL A 182 4.69 -4.28 -1.08
N THR A 183 4.41 -3.45 -0.05
CA THR A 183 4.48 -1.98 -0.18
C THR A 183 5.89 -1.51 -0.53
N PHE A 184 6.90 -2.26 -0.07
CA PHE A 184 8.30 -2.04 -0.44
C PHE A 184 8.54 -2.19 -1.94
N GLY A 185 7.79 -3.06 -2.62
CA GLY A 185 7.85 -3.25 -4.06
C GLY A 185 7.05 -2.21 -4.83
N TYR A 186 5.76 -2.04 -4.53
CA TYR A 186 4.88 -1.20 -5.34
C TYR A 186 4.95 0.30 -5.05
N SER A 187 5.67 0.71 -4.00
CA SER A 187 5.74 2.12 -3.60
C SER A 187 7.13 2.57 -3.18
N PHE A 188 7.86 1.80 -2.37
CA PHE A 188 9.07 2.31 -1.71
C PHE A 188 10.39 2.00 -2.44
N VAL A 189 10.36 1.14 -3.46
CA VAL A 189 11.57 0.53 -4.05
C VAL A 189 12.60 1.55 -4.54
N PHE A 190 12.15 2.72 -5.01
CA PHE A 190 13.03 3.78 -5.51
C PHE A 190 13.11 5.01 -4.59
N TRP A 191 12.59 4.92 -3.37
CA TRP A 191 12.65 6.04 -2.43
C TRP A 191 14.06 6.31 -1.94
N ASP A 192 14.41 7.59 -1.90
CA ASP A 192 15.58 8.08 -1.22
C ASP A 192 15.29 8.38 0.26
N TRP A 193 16.32 8.87 0.96
CA TRP A 193 16.15 9.27 2.37
C TRP A 193 15.14 10.42 2.53
N LYS A 194 15.08 11.37 1.59
CA LYS A 194 14.18 12.51 1.71
C LYS A 194 12.72 12.06 1.75
N ARG A 195 12.35 11.11 0.89
CA ARG A 195 10.99 10.55 0.89
C ARG A 195 10.72 9.68 2.13
N TRP A 196 11.70 8.90 2.59
CA TRP A 196 11.59 8.13 3.83
C TRP A 196 11.47 9.01 5.09
N GLU A 197 12.19 10.13 5.14
CA GLU A 197 12.08 11.11 6.22
C GLU A 197 10.67 11.68 6.33
N GLN A 198 10.06 12.01 5.19
CA GLN A 198 8.66 12.45 5.14
C GLN A 198 7.69 11.36 5.60
N GLU A 199 7.92 10.09 5.23
CA GLU A 199 7.06 8.98 5.66
C GLU A 199 7.14 8.76 7.17
N LEU A 200 8.34 8.79 7.75
CA LEU A 200 8.53 8.61 9.19
C LEU A 200 7.93 9.77 10.00
N ASP A 201 7.98 10.99 9.45
CA ASP A 201 7.31 12.16 10.01
C ASP A 201 5.78 12.02 9.94
N TRP A 202 5.24 11.51 8.82
CA TRP A 202 3.80 11.20 8.68
C TRP A 202 3.35 10.07 9.64
N MET A 203 4.17 9.04 9.80
CA MET A 203 3.91 7.92 10.72
C MET A 203 3.75 8.40 12.16
N VAL A 204 4.68 9.20 12.68
CA VAL A 204 4.61 9.67 14.08
C VAL A 204 3.44 10.64 14.29
N LEU A 205 3.11 11.47 13.30
CA LEU A 205 1.92 12.35 13.34
C LEU A 205 0.60 11.56 13.35
N ASN A 206 0.56 10.39 12.70
CA ASN A 206 -0.59 9.48 12.75
C ASN A 206 -0.56 8.53 13.95
N GLY A 207 0.39 8.70 14.87
CA GLY A 207 0.51 7.89 16.07
C GLY A 207 0.95 6.46 15.80
N VAL A 208 1.55 6.17 14.64
CA VAL A 208 2.17 4.87 14.31
C VAL A 208 3.34 4.65 15.26
N ASN A 209 3.38 3.46 15.86
CA ASN A 209 4.42 3.09 16.83
C ASN A 209 4.99 1.69 16.59
N MET A 210 4.61 1.04 15.50
CA MET A 210 5.17 -0.22 15.03
C MET A 210 5.18 -0.22 13.49
N ALA A 211 6.27 -0.61 12.84
CA ALA A 211 6.31 -0.64 11.38
C ALA A 211 7.33 -1.61 10.83
N LEU A 212 7.10 -2.11 9.61
CA LEU A 212 8.06 -2.95 8.88
C LEU A 212 9.35 -2.20 8.61
N ALA A 213 10.47 -2.88 8.83
CA ALA A 213 11.82 -2.35 8.61
C ALA A 213 12.63 -3.31 7.72
N MET A 214 12.24 -3.38 6.45
CA MET A 214 12.73 -4.38 5.49
C MET A 214 13.77 -3.86 4.50
N THR A 215 13.97 -2.55 4.39
CA THR A 215 14.98 -1.97 3.48
C THR A 215 16.37 -2.56 3.77
N GLY A 216 17.10 -2.95 2.73
CA GLY A 216 18.46 -3.49 2.86
C GLY A 216 18.56 -4.89 3.50
N GLN A 217 17.44 -5.62 3.64
CA GLN A 217 17.45 -7.00 4.13
C GLN A 217 18.34 -7.93 3.29
N GLU A 218 18.57 -7.57 2.03
CA GLU A 218 19.39 -8.26 1.05
C GLU A 218 20.86 -8.39 1.48
N TYR A 219 21.34 -7.49 2.35
CA TYR A 219 22.68 -7.57 2.94
C TYR A 219 22.90 -8.89 3.73
N ARG A 220 21.81 -9.56 4.14
CA ARG A 220 21.86 -10.74 5.02
C ARG A 220 21.65 -12.05 4.29
N MET A 221 20.66 -12.09 3.40
CA MET A 221 20.28 -13.25 2.60
C MET A 221 19.87 -12.81 1.19
N GLY A 222 20.74 -12.04 0.55
CA GLY A 222 20.55 -11.63 -0.84
C GLY A 222 20.37 -12.83 -1.77
N ASN A 223 19.90 -12.57 -2.99
CA ASN A 223 19.61 -13.61 -3.95
C ASN A 223 20.89 -14.28 -4.49
N THR A 224 21.35 -15.33 -3.80
CA THR A 224 22.50 -16.14 -4.22
C THR A 224 22.14 -17.15 -5.31
N GLN A 225 20.86 -17.31 -5.67
CA GLN A 225 20.44 -18.11 -6.83
C GLN A 225 20.71 -17.40 -8.17
N GLY A 226 21.21 -16.16 -8.12
CA GLY A 226 21.75 -15.46 -9.28
C GLY A 226 20.73 -14.69 -10.11
N SER A 227 19.44 -14.70 -9.75
CA SER A 227 18.38 -14.04 -10.54
C SER A 227 18.27 -12.51 -10.36
N TRP A 228 19.12 -11.88 -9.55
CA TRP A 228 19.23 -10.41 -9.50
C TRP A 228 20.29 -9.86 -10.43
N GLY A 229 20.02 -8.69 -11.01
CA GLY A 229 20.96 -7.99 -11.88
C GLY A 229 21.26 -8.75 -13.17
N PHE A 230 22.28 -8.31 -13.89
CA PHE A 230 22.76 -9.02 -15.07
C PHE A 230 23.52 -10.29 -14.67
N GLU A 231 23.56 -11.28 -15.57
CA GLU A 231 24.46 -12.42 -15.43
C GLU A 231 25.90 -11.93 -15.15
N ASN A 232 26.48 -12.43 -14.06
CA ASN A 232 27.86 -12.17 -13.61
C ASN A 232 28.22 -10.73 -13.21
N ASP A 233 27.25 -9.84 -12.94
CA ASP A 233 27.56 -8.48 -12.47
C ASP A 233 27.50 -8.37 -10.93
N THR A 234 28.60 -8.73 -10.27
CA THR A 234 28.73 -8.63 -8.80
C THR A 234 28.87 -7.20 -8.30
N LEU A 235 29.31 -6.26 -9.16
CA LEU A 235 29.54 -4.88 -8.75
C LEU A 235 28.20 -4.18 -8.48
N LEU A 236 27.26 -4.26 -9.44
CA LEU A 236 25.95 -3.61 -9.31
C LEU A 236 25.12 -4.20 -8.16
N LYS A 237 25.17 -5.53 -7.98
CA LYS A 237 24.49 -6.20 -6.86
C LYS A 237 24.97 -5.68 -5.51
N ASN A 238 26.29 -5.52 -5.35
CA ASN A 238 26.87 -5.02 -4.10
C ASN A 238 26.58 -3.53 -3.88
N ASP A 239 26.61 -2.70 -4.93
CA ASP A 239 26.28 -1.27 -4.82
C ASP A 239 24.85 -1.06 -4.32
N TRP A 240 23.87 -1.80 -4.87
CA TRP A 240 22.50 -1.80 -4.36
C TRP A 240 22.43 -2.20 -2.88
N ILE A 241 23.01 -3.35 -2.54
CA ILE A 241 22.99 -3.90 -1.18
C ILE A 241 23.57 -2.91 -0.17
N ASP A 242 24.72 -2.31 -0.48
CA ASP A 242 25.39 -1.34 0.39
C ASP A 242 24.55 -0.05 0.54
N ARG A 243 23.97 0.46 -0.54
CA ARG A 243 23.12 1.67 -0.51
C ARG A 243 21.83 1.47 0.26
N GLN A 244 21.14 0.36 0.01
CA GLN A 244 19.92 0.02 0.74
C GLN A 244 20.22 -0.21 2.23
N TRP A 245 21.39 -0.78 2.57
CA TRP A 245 21.82 -0.87 3.96
C TRP A 245 22.04 0.51 4.60
N GLU A 246 22.74 1.44 3.94
CA GLU A 246 22.93 2.80 4.47
C GLU A 246 21.62 3.59 4.56
N LEU A 247 20.65 3.35 3.66
CA LEU A 247 19.30 3.89 3.77
C LEU A 247 18.58 3.30 4.99
N GLN A 248 18.65 1.99 5.19
CA GLN A 248 18.07 1.31 6.34
C GLN A 248 18.65 1.79 7.67
N ILE A 249 19.94 2.12 7.73
CA ILE A 249 20.54 2.72 8.93
C ILE A 249 19.89 4.07 9.25
N GLN A 250 19.62 4.91 8.25
CA GLN A 250 18.94 6.19 8.45
C GLN A 250 17.48 5.98 8.93
N ILE A 251 16.76 5.05 8.30
CA ILE A 251 15.38 4.67 8.68
C ILE A 251 15.35 4.20 10.13
N MET A 252 16.18 3.22 10.49
CA MET A 252 16.22 2.66 11.84
C MET A 252 16.66 3.68 12.89
N THR A 253 17.57 4.59 12.54
CA THR A 253 17.97 5.69 13.44
C THR A 253 16.77 6.58 13.76
N ARG A 254 16.00 6.99 12.73
CA ARG A 254 14.82 7.83 12.93
C ARG A 254 13.68 7.09 13.62
N MET A 255 13.48 5.80 13.34
CA MET A 255 12.53 4.96 14.09
C MET A 255 12.91 4.91 15.58
N GLN A 256 14.20 4.76 15.91
CA GLN A 256 14.67 4.81 17.30
C GLN A 256 14.49 6.20 17.93
N GLU A 257 14.75 7.28 17.19
CA GLU A 257 14.48 8.67 17.64
C GLU A 257 13.01 8.83 18.03
N PHE A 258 12.07 8.33 17.22
CA PHE A 258 10.63 8.40 17.53
C PHE A 258 10.12 7.26 18.42
N ASN A 259 10.99 6.34 18.86
CA ASN A 259 10.62 5.13 19.58
C ASN A 259 9.55 4.28 18.87
N ILE A 260 9.60 4.23 17.53
CA ILE A 260 8.80 3.35 16.69
C ILE A 260 9.42 1.96 16.76
N THR A 261 8.62 0.96 17.14
CA THR A 261 9.05 -0.44 17.20
C THR A 261 9.25 -0.99 15.80
N ALA A 262 10.48 -1.39 15.47
CA ALA A 262 10.78 -2.02 14.19
C ALA A 262 10.32 -3.48 14.16
N LEU A 263 9.50 -3.82 13.18
CA LEU A 263 9.19 -5.18 12.79
C LEU A 263 10.29 -5.67 11.85
N MET A 264 11.26 -6.38 12.40
CA MET A 264 12.45 -6.83 11.69
C MET A 264 12.17 -8.12 10.93
N PRO A 265 12.68 -8.32 9.71
CA PRO A 265 12.62 -9.64 9.07
C PRO A 265 13.47 -10.63 9.85
N SER A 266 13.09 -11.91 9.80
CA SER A 266 13.84 -13.02 10.39
C SER A 266 13.99 -14.19 9.41
N PHE A 267 14.72 -15.23 9.80
CA PHE A 267 14.97 -16.38 8.93
C PHE A 267 13.69 -17.21 8.73
N GLN A 268 13.20 -17.27 7.49
CA GLN A 268 11.95 -17.96 7.15
C GLN A 268 12.14 -19.44 6.76
N GLY A 269 13.38 -19.91 6.64
CA GLY A 269 13.70 -21.28 6.21
C GLY A 269 14.14 -21.39 4.75
N PHE A 270 13.80 -20.42 3.89
CA PHE A 270 14.24 -20.40 2.49
C PHE A 270 15.74 -20.23 2.36
N VAL A 271 16.35 -21.07 1.52
CA VAL A 271 17.80 -21.15 1.35
C VAL A 271 18.18 -21.36 -0.12
N PRO A 272 19.43 -21.07 -0.49
CA PRO A 272 19.96 -21.38 -1.81
C PRO A 272 19.97 -22.89 -2.05
N ARG A 273 19.79 -23.32 -3.30
CA ARG A 273 19.74 -24.76 -3.67
C ARG A 273 21.07 -25.46 -3.33
N GLU A 274 22.17 -24.72 -3.44
CA GLU A 274 23.54 -25.15 -3.18
C GLU A 274 23.79 -25.44 -1.69
N LEU A 275 22.94 -24.94 -0.77
CA LEU A 275 23.11 -25.18 0.65
C LEU A 275 22.95 -26.67 1.00
N ALA A 276 22.20 -27.43 0.19
CA ALA A 276 22.06 -28.88 0.32
C ALA A 276 23.40 -29.63 0.14
N GLU A 277 24.33 -29.10 -0.65
CA GLU A 277 25.66 -29.69 -0.83
C GLU A 277 26.52 -29.55 0.44
N LYS A 278 26.29 -28.48 1.22
CA LYS A 278 27.03 -28.19 2.44
C LYS A 278 26.50 -28.96 3.66
N TYR A 279 25.20 -29.28 3.69
CA TYR A 279 24.55 -30.00 4.78
C TYR A 279 23.85 -31.26 4.26
N PRO A 280 24.59 -32.29 3.83
CA PRO A 280 24.02 -33.47 3.16
C PRO A 280 23.08 -34.30 4.06
N ASP A 281 23.20 -34.16 5.38
CA ASP A 281 22.37 -34.88 6.37
C ASP A 281 21.04 -34.15 6.67
N THR A 282 20.89 -32.90 6.25
CA THR A 282 19.65 -32.14 6.42
C THR A 282 18.68 -32.48 5.29
N LYS A 283 17.42 -32.75 5.65
CA LYS A 283 16.35 -32.96 4.67
C LYS A 283 15.76 -31.61 4.25
N PHE A 284 16.27 -31.06 3.16
CA PHE A 284 15.68 -29.89 2.51
C PHE A 284 14.38 -30.26 1.79
N GLU A 285 13.47 -29.31 1.70
CA GLU A 285 12.21 -29.43 0.98
C GLU A 285 12.08 -28.34 -0.08
N THR A 286 11.13 -28.52 -1.00
CA THR A 286 10.90 -27.61 -2.13
C THR A 286 9.51 -27.03 -2.01
N ALA A 287 9.40 -25.70 -2.04
CA ALA A 287 8.13 -25.01 -2.01
C ALA A 287 7.29 -25.27 -3.27
N SER A 288 5.96 -25.10 -3.16
CA SER A 288 5.08 -25.15 -4.32
C SER A 288 5.41 -24.07 -5.35
N ARG A 289 5.05 -24.30 -6.61
CA ARG A 289 5.10 -23.28 -7.65
C ARG A 289 4.17 -22.12 -7.27
N TRP A 290 4.66 -20.89 -7.36
CA TRP A 290 3.89 -19.69 -7.04
C TRP A 290 3.34 -19.04 -8.32
N VAL A 291 2.03 -18.81 -8.37
CA VAL A 291 1.27 -18.06 -9.40
C VAL A 291 1.71 -18.32 -10.85
N GLY A 292 1.98 -19.60 -11.17
CA GLY A 292 2.33 -20.04 -12.51
C GLY A 292 3.75 -19.72 -12.98
N PHE A 293 4.61 -19.10 -12.15
CA PHE A 293 6.01 -18.85 -12.49
C PHE A 293 6.77 -20.15 -12.80
N PRO A 294 7.67 -20.18 -13.79
CA PRO A 294 8.45 -21.37 -14.05
C PRO A 294 9.50 -21.58 -12.95
N ASP A 295 9.90 -22.84 -12.80
CA ASP A 295 10.75 -23.32 -11.71
C ASP A 295 12.09 -22.57 -11.50
N PRO A 296 12.71 -21.86 -12.47
CA PRO A 296 13.87 -21.02 -12.20
C PRO A 296 13.60 -19.81 -11.29
N TYR A 297 12.35 -19.32 -11.22
CA TYR A 297 11.98 -18.12 -10.47
C TYR A 297 11.12 -18.42 -9.22
N THR A 298 10.80 -19.68 -8.97
CA THR A 298 10.00 -20.13 -7.82
C THR A 298 10.52 -21.49 -7.34
N THR A 299 9.67 -22.33 -6.73
CA THR A 299 10.04 -23.63 -6.17
C THR A 299 11.29 -23.55 -5.29
N SER A 300 11.31 -22.54 -4.41
CA SER A 300 12.43 -22.26 -3.52
C SER A 300 12.72 -23.45 -2.61
N THR A 301 14.01 -23.78 -2.46
CA THR A 301 14.47 -24.75 -1.47
C THR A 301 14.36 -24.15 -0.07
N PHE A 302 13.89 -24.92 0.90
CA PHE A 302 13.80 -24.48 2.28
C PHE A 302 14.17 -25.59 3.28
N VAL A 303 14.63 -25.17 4.46
CA VAL A 303 14.86 -26.02 5.62
C VAL A 303 13.58 -26.05 6.46
N PRO A 304 12.96 -27.21 6.72
CA PRO A 304 11.81 -27.29 7.61
C PRO A 304 12.14 -26.79 9.02
N SER A 305 11.21 -26.09 9.67
CA SER A 305 11.42 -25.55 11.03
C SER A 305 11.57 -26.62 12.12
N THR A 306 11.28 -27.88 11.79
CA THR A 306 11.50 -29.05 12.65
C THR A 306 12.93 -29.59 12.59
N ASP A 307 13.73 -29.17 11.60
CA ASP A 307 15.13 -29.57 11.46
C ASP A 307 16.06 -28.71 12.35
N PRO A 308 17.06 -29.30 13.04
CA PRO A 308 18.01 -28.54 13.86
C PRO A 308 18.78 -27.45 13.11
N LEU A 309 18.99 -27.60 11.79
CA LEU A 309 19.65 -26.58 10.98
C LEU A 309 18.83 -25.29 10.95
N PHE A 310 17.50 -25.36 10.96
CA PHE A 310 16.63 -24.16 10.98
C PHE A 310 16.91 -23.30 12.21
N ALA A 311 16.97 -23.92 13.40
CA ALA A 311 17.27 -23.21 14.64
C ALA A 311 18.67 -22.58 14.63
N THR A 312 19.65 -23.31 14.08
CA THR A 312 21.03 -22.83 13.95
C THR A 312 21.11 -21.60 13.04
N LEU A 313 20.47 -21.65 11.86
CA LEU A 313 20.45 -20.54 10.91
C LEU A 313 19.64 -19.35 11.44
N SER A 314 18.52 -19.59 12.12
CA SER A 314 17.72 -18.54 12.76
C SER A 314 18.54 -17.77 13.80
N GLN A 315 19.27 -18.48 14.66
CA GLN A 315 20.13 -17.87 15.66
C GLN A 315 21.24 -17.04 15.03
N GLN A 316 21.93 -17.58 14.02
CA GLN A 316 22.99 -16.84 13.32
C GLN A 316 22.45 -15.60 12.61
N TYR A 317 21.30 -15.70 11.95
CA TYR A 317 20.67 -14.58 11.24
C TYR A 317 20.34 -13.43 12.21
N ILE A 318 19.66 -13.73 13.31
CA ILE A 318 19.25 -12.72 14.30
C ILE A 318 20.48 -12.11 15.00
N GLN A 319 21.46 -12.93 15.40
CA GLN A 319 22.68 -12.42 16.05
C GLN A 319 23.49 -11.53 15.12
N LEU A 320 23.65 -11.92 13.85
CA LEU A 320 24.32 -11.10 12.84
C LEU A 320 23.58 -9.78 12.64
N GLN A 321 22.27 -9.84 12.40
CA GLN A 321 21.41 -8.66 12.24
C GLN A 321 21.57 -7.68 13.42
N ARG A 322 21.46 -8.18 14.66
CA ARG A 322 21.61 -7.35 15.88
C ARG A 322 23.00 -6.72 15.97
N SER A 323 24.05 -7.52 15.78
CA SER A 323 25.44 -7.02 15.86
C SER A 323 25.74 -5.91 14.86
N MET A 324 25.15 -5.98 13.66
CA MET A 324 25.31 -4.97 12.63
C MET A 324 24.65 -3.64 13.00
N TYR A 325 23.46 -3.68 13.60
CA TYR A 325 22.80 -2.47 14.10
C TYR A 325 23.52 -1.88 15.31
N GLU A 326 23.93 -2.74 16.24
CA GLU A 326 24.69 -2.33 17.43
C GLU A 326 26.01 -1.64 17.04
N ALA A 327 26.69 -2.13 16.00
CA ALA A 327 27.89 -1.50 15.44
C ALA A 327 27.65 -0.09 14.87
N ARG A 328 26.40 0.27 14.57
CA ARG A 328 25.97 1.62 14.14
C ARG A 328 25.31 2.43 15.26
N GLY A 329 25.34 1.93 16.50
CA GLY A 329 24.75 2.60 17.66
C GLY A 329 23.24 2.42 17.80
N ILE A 330 22.63 1.55 16.99
CA ILE A 330 21.21 1.24 17.04
C ILE A 330 21.03 0.00 17.92
N SER A 331 20.33 0.15 19.04
CA SER A 331 20.15 -0.92 20.02
C SER A 331 18.78 -0.87 20.64
N ASP A 332 18.14 -2.04 20.73
CA ASP A 332 16.85 -2.29 21.35
C ASP A 332 16.99 -2.93 22.74
N THR A 333 18.19 -2.96 23.34
CA THR A 333 18.46 -3.72 24.58
C THR A 333 17.51 -3.38 25.74
N GLN A 334 16.98 -2.16 25.79
CA GLN A 334 16.01 -1.69 26.79
C GLN A 334 14.56 -2.04 26.45
N ALA A 335 14.26 -2.43 25.21
CA ALA A 335 12.94 -2.87 24.81
C ALA A 335 12.56 -4.17 25.56
N PRO A 336 11.31 -4.29 26.02
CA PRO A 336 10.86 -5.49 26.74
C PRO A 336 10.68 -6.69 25.81
N LYS A 337 10.42 -6.44 24.52
CA LYS A 337 10.14 -7.42 23.46
C LYS A 337 10.78 -6.95 22.15
N HIS A 338 11.20 -7.89 21.31
CA HIS A 338 11.75 -7.63 19.97
C HIS A 338 10.90 -8.37 18.94
N TYR A 339 10.46 -7.68 17.88
CA TYR A 339 9.43 -8.18 16.98
C TYR A 339 10.04 -8.63 15.65
N TYR A 340 9.76 -9.88 15.28
CA TYR A 340 10.35 -10.54 14.12
C TYR A 340 9.27 -11.04 13.17
N LEU A 341 9.24 -10.53 11.94
CA LEU A 341 8.38 -11.02 10.87
C LEU A 341 8.92 -12.35 10.32
N LEU A 342 8.05 -13.36 10.26
CA LEU A 342 8.35 -14.67 9.68
C LEU A 342 7.06 -15.31 9.15
N ASP A 343 6.98 -15.50 7.84
CA ASP A 343 5.84 -16.14 7.19
C ASP A 343 6.25 -17.48 6.56
N LEU A 344 5.73 -18.59 7.09
CA LEU A 344 6.11 -19.93 6.62
C LEU A 344 5.47 -20.30 5.28
N TYR A 345 4.21 -19.91 5.08
CA TYR A 345 3.35 -20.44 4.02
C TYR A 345 2.57 -19.34 3.30
N ASN A 346 3.09 -18.11 3.24
CA ASN A 346 2.42 -17.03 2.52
C ASN A 346 2.28 -17.39 1.03
N GLU A 347 1.04 -17.65 0.60
CA GLU A 347 0.70 -18.11 -0.76
C GLU A 347 1.43 -19.37 -1.24
N LEU A 348 1.91 -20.20 -0.30
CA LEU A 348 2.57 -21.46 -0.58
C LEU A 348 1.75 -22.61 0.00
N GLN A 349 1.72 -23.73 -0.72
CA GLN A 349 1.15 -24.97 -0.19
C GLN A 349 2.15 -25.58 0.79
N PRO A 350 1.76 -25.84 2.06
CA PRO A 350 2.60 -26.56 2.99
C PRO A 350 2.94 -27.97 2.45
N THR A 351 4.17 -28.42 2.68
CA THR A 351 4.62 -29.76 2.27
C THR A 351 3.96 -30.89 3.08
N CYS A 352 3.36 -30.57 4.22
CA CYS A 352 2.51 -31.45 5.01
C CYS A 352 1.30 -30.69 5.56
N MET A 353 0.12 -31.34 5.53
CA MET A 353 -1.13 -30.78 6.04
C MET A 353 -1.70 -31.54 7.24
N GLU A 354 -1.02 -32.59 7.71
CA GLU A 354 -1.46 -33.32 8.90
C GLU A 354 -1.33 -32.44 10.15
N PRO A 355 -2.35 -32.38 11.04
CA PRO A 355 -2.35 -31.52 12.23
C PRO A 355 -1.07 -31.60 13.08
N ASP A 356 -0.59 -32.81 13.37
CA ASP A 356 0.65 -33.02 14.15
C ASP A 356 1.89 -32.44 13.45
N CYS A 357 1.92 -32.43 12.12
CA CYS A 357 3.02 -31.84 11.35
C CYS A 357 3.01 -30.31 11.44
N LEU A 358 1.83 -29.69 11.23
CA LEU A 358 1.65 -28.24 11.31
C LEU A 358 1.95 -27.71 12.71
N GLN A 359 1.48 -28.40 13.75
CA GLN A 359 1.78 -28.09 15.15
C GLN A 359 3.28 -28.12 15.41
N LYS A 360 3.99 -29.18 14.99
CA LYS A 360 5.44 -29.29 15.15
C LYS A 360 6.20 -28.19 14.38
N ALA A 361 5.72 -27.81 13.20
CA ALA A 361 6.34 -26.76 12.41
C ALA A 361 6.34 -25.41 13.16
N THR A 362 5.20 -25.00 13.72
CA THR A 362 5.12 -23.73 14.46
C THR A 362 5.78 -23.80 15.84
N SER A 363 5.71 -24.95 16.53
CA SER A 363 6.50 -25.18 17.75
C SER A 363 8.01 -25.09 17.49
N GLY A 364 8.46 -25.54 16.32
CA GLY A 364 9.86 -25.43 15.87
C GLY A 364 10.30 -23.98 15.72
N VAL A 365 9.47 -23.15 15.08
CA VAL A 365 9.73 -21.70 14.94
C VAL A 365 9.81 -21.01 16.29
N MET A 366 8.84 -21.23 17.18
CA MET A 366 8.86 -20.62 18.53
C MET A 366 10.12 -20.97 19.32
N LYS A 367 10.56 -22.24 19.25
CA LYS A 367 11.81 -22.68 19.90
C LYS A 367 13.03 -22.01 19.28
N ALA A 368 13.11 -21.93 17.95
CA ALA A 368 14.21 -21.31 17.23
C ALA A 368 14.34 -19.81 17.55
N LEU A 369 13.24 -19.06 17.49
CA LEU A 369 13.22 -17.63 17.81
C LEU A 369 13.61 -17.37 19.25
N ARG A 370 13.07 -18.13 20.22
CA ARG A 370 13.41 -17.97 21.64
C ARG A 370 14.87 -18.31 21.95
N ALA A 371 15.44 -19.28 21.24
CA ALA A 371 16.86 -19.64 21.37
C ALA A 371 17.77 -18.56 20.76
N ALA A 372 17.32 -17.88 19.71
CA ALA A 372 18.01 -16.76 19.09
C ALA A 372 17.94 -15.50 19.95
N ASP A 373 16.75 -15.21 20.49
CA ASP A 373 16.45 -14.05 21.32
C ASP A 373 15.34 -14.37 22.34
N PRO A 374 15.64 -14.40 23.65
CA PRO A 374 14.64 -14.68 24.69
C PRO A 374 13.49 -13.66 24.78
N LYS A 375 13.62 -12.49 24.16
CA LYS A 375 12.60 -11.43 24.08
C LYS A 375 11.83 -11.44 22.74
N ALA A 376 12.08 -12.40 21.86
CA ALA A 376 11.45 -12.47 20.55
C ALA A 376 9.92 -12.60 20.65
N VAL A 377 9.24 -11.84 19.80
CA VAL A 377 7.83 -12.00 19.44
C VAL A 377 7.78 -12.39 17.97
N TRP A 378 7.14 -13.53 17.68
CA TRP A 378 6.89 -13.95 16.31
C TRP A 378 5.71 -13.16 15.73
N VAL A 379 5.98 -12.29 14.77
CA VAL A 379 4.97 -11.60 13.97
C VAL A 379 4.74 -12.35 12.66
N MET A 380 3.48 -12.55 12.28
CA MET A 380 3.12 -13.20 11.01
C MET A 380 1.90 -12.56 10.36
N GLN A 381 1.81 -12.65 9.04
CA GLN A 381 0.64 -12.28 8.26
C GLN A 381 -0.37 -13.44 8.28
N GLY A 382 -1.64 -13.17 8.60
CA GLY A 382 -2.71 -14.15 8.56
C GLY A 382 -3.18 -14.56 7.15
N TRP A 383 -2.63 -13.91 6.10
CA TRP A 383 -3.09 -14.01 4.71
C TRP A 383 -3.19 -15.44 4.17
N PHE A 384 -2.29 -16.33 4.57
CA PHE A 384 -2.29 -17.72 4.10
C PHE A 384 -3.62 -18.45 4.40
N LEU A 385 -4.36 -18.05 5.44
CA LEU A 385 -5.66 -18.62 5.80
C LEU A 385 -6.78 -18.28 4.82
N VAL A 386 -6.60 -17.29 3.93
CA VAL A 386 -7.58 -16.96 2.88
C VAL A 386 -7.77 -18.13 1.90
N SER A 387 -6.75 -18.97 1.71
CA SER A 387 -6.84 -20.23 0.95
C SER A 387 -7.58 -21.32 1.75
N ALA A 388 -8.88 -21.12 1.97
CA ALA A 388 -9.74 -21.99 2.80
C ALA A 388 -9.91 -23.43 2.28
N ASP A 389 -9.52 -23.70 1.04
CA ASP A 389 -9.42 -25.04 0.45
C ASP A 389 -8.22 -25.83 1.01
N ILE A 390 -7.16 -25.12 1.38
CA ILE A 390 -5.95 -25.65 2.04
C ILE A 390 -6.14 -25.59 3.56
N TRP A 391 -6.45 -24.40 4.09
CA TRP A 391 -6.48 -24.11 5.52
C TRP A 391 -7.85 -24.34 6.15
N LYS A 392 -8.16 -25.62 6.33
CA LYS A 392 -9.38 -26.09 7.00
C LYS A 392 -9.30 -25.88 8.53
N PRO A 393 -10.43 -25.88 9.26
CA PRO A 393 -10.45 -25.53 10.68
C PRO A 393 -9.53 -26.36 11.58
N ALA A 394 -9.34 -27.67 11.33
CA ALA A 394 -8.50 -28.51 12.18
C ALA A 394 -7.00 -28.23 11.97
N GLU A 395 -6.61 -28.04 10.72
CA GLU A 395 -5.27 -27.71 10.25
C GLU A 395 -4.86 -26.31 10.72
N THR A 396 -5.77 -25.33 10.56
CA THR A 396 -5.62 -23.97 11.09
C THR A 396 -5.44 -24.00 12.61
N LYS A 397 -6.29 -24.72 13.34
CA LYS A 397 -6.17 -24.83 14.79
C LYS A 397 -4.83 -25.47 15.19
N ALA A 398 -4.41 -26.53 14.52
CA ALA A 398 -3.16 -27.22 14.84
C ALA A 398 -1.92 -26.34 14.63
N PHE A 399 -1.92 -25.52 13.57
CA PHE A 399 -0.90 -24.51 13.33
C PHE A 399 -0.76 -23.56 14.53
N PHE A 400 -1.88 -23.01 15.02
CA PHE A 400 -1.86 -22.09 16.17
C PHE A 400 -1.63 -22.80 17.52
N ASP A 401 -2.07 -24.06 17.68
CA ASP A 401 -1.80 -24.85 18.89
C ASP A 401 -0.28 -24.98 19.13
N GLY A 402 0.53 -25.17 18.08
CA GLY A 402 1.99 -25.25 18.22
C GLY A 402 2.64 -23.94 18.67
N ILE A 403 2.07 -22.79 18.29
CA ILE A 403 2.49 -21.48 18.81
C ILE A 403 2.18 -21.39 20.31
N ARG A 404 0.99 -21.83 20.71
CA ARG A 404 0.48 -21.76 22.09
C ARG A 404 1.20 -22.68 23.07
N GLU A 405 1.92 -23.70 22.60
CA GLU A 405 2.81 -24.49 23.46
C GLU A 405 3.86 -23.64 24.18
N THR A 406 4.22 -22.48 23.61
CA THR A 406 5.16 -21.53 24.21
C THR A 406 4.41 -20.31 24.76
N ASN A 407 4.49 -20.14 26.09
CA ASN A 407 3.92 -18.97 26.80
C ASN A 407 2.43 -18.69 26.48
N ASP A 408 1.65 -19.73 26.18
CA ASP A 408 0.24 -19.66 25.77
C ASP A 408 0.01 -18.68 24.59
N GLY A 409 1.01 -18.57 23.69
CA GLY A 409 0.93 -17.75 22.49
C GLY A 409 1.23 -16.26 22.69
N ARG A 410 1.55 -15.81 23.91
CA ARG A 410 1.83 -14.39 24.22
C ARG A 410 3.14 -13.85 23.63
N ASP A 411 3.96 -14.73 23.05
CA ASP A 411 5.18 -14.39 22.34
C ASP A 411 4.97 -14.47 20.82
N ALA A 412 3.72 -14.35 20.35
CA ALA A 412 3.36 -14.21 18.95
C ALA A 412 2.35 -13.05 18.76
N PHE A 413 2.31 -12.50 17.54
CA PHE A 413 1.36 -11.48 17.12
C PHE A 413 0.93 -11.74 15.67
N VAL A 414 -0.38 -11.85 15.43
CA VAL A 414 -0.91 -12.06 14.08
C VAL A 414 -1.41 -10.75 13.49
N ILE A 415 -0.90 -10.37 12.32
CA ILE A 415 -1.46 -9.29 11.51
C ILE A 415 -2.63 -9.89 10.71
N ASP A 416 -3.86 -9.57 11.09
CA ASP A 416 -5.04 -9.94 10.30
C ASP A 416 -5.11 -9.04 9.07
N LEU A 417 -4.50 -9.51 7.98
CA LEU A 417 -4.00 -8.66 6.90
C LEU A 417 -5.12 -7.94 6.13
N TYR A 418 -6.32 -8.51 6.06
CA TYR A 418 -7.44 -8.04 5.23
C TYR A 418 -8.76 -8.00 6.01
N SER A 419 -8.72 -7.42 7.20
CA SER A 419 -9.81 -7.53 8.18
C SER A 419 -11.11 -6.90 7.69
N GLU A 420 -11.04 -5.85 6.88
CA GLU A 420 -12.19 -5.06 6.43
C GLU A 420 -13.05 -5.74 5.35
N VAL A 421 -12.59 -6.89 4.81
CA VAL A 421 -13.33 -7.71 3.83
C VAL A 421 -13.36 -9.18 4.22
N ILE A 422 -12.22 -9.74 4.64
CA ILE A 422 -12.10 -11.13 5.08
C ILE A 422 -11.56 -11.16 6.52
N PRO A 423 -12.42 -10.89 7.54
CA PRO A 423 -12.03 -10.87 8.94
C PRO A 423 -11.73 -12.28 9.47
N LEU A 424 -10.48 -12.73 9.34
CA LEU A 424 -10.02 -14.04 9.78
C LEU A 424 -10.04 -14.19 11.31
N TRP A 425 -9.96 -13.08 12.05
CA TRP A 425 -10.14 -13.03 13.50
C TRP A 425 -11.49 -13.59 13.94
N ASN A 426 -12.54 -13.45 13.12
CA ASN A 426 -13.88 -13.92 13.46
C ASN A 426 -13.96 -15.46 13.36
N SER A 427 -13.44 -16.04 12.28
CA SER A 427 -13.46 -17.50 12.06
C SER A 427 -12.49 -18.27 12.97
N THR A 428 -11.46 -17.60 13.46
CA THR A 428 -10.46 -18.15 14.39
C THR A 428 -10.75 -17.84 15.86
N GLU A 429 -11.88 -17.18 16.15
CA GLU A 429 -12.28 -16.74 17.49
C GLU A 429 -11.19 -15.92 18.20
N GLY A 430 -10.54 -15.00 17.46
CA GLY A 430 -9.40 -14.20 17.92
C GLY A 430 -8.11 -15.02 17.95
N TYR A 431 -7.80 -15.71 16.84
CA TYR A 431 -6.59 -16.53 16.67
C TYR A 431 -6.32 -17.47 17.84
N PHE A 432 -7.38 -18.10 18.35
CA PHE A 432 -7.34 -19.04 19.46
C PHE A 432 -6.69 -18.48 20.74
N GLY A 433 -6.74 -17.16 20.94
CA GLY A 433 -6.20 -16.46 22.11
C GLY A 433 -4.81 -15.84 21.94
N ILE A 434 -4.23 -15.90 20.74
CA ILE A 434 -2.97 -15.21 20.40
C ILE A 434 -3.25 -13.72 20.16
N ASP A 435 -2.32 -12.84 20.55
CA ASP A 435 -2.45 -11.41 20.28
C ASP A 435 -2.51 -11.15 18.76
N TRP A 436 -3.40 -10.27 18.31
CA TRP A 436 -3.58 -9.98 16.89
C TRP A 436 -3.92 -8.52 16.62
N GLY A 437 -3.78 -8.09 15.38
CA GLY A 437 -4.11 -6.73 14.92
C GLY A 437 -5.14 -6.72 13.81
N TRP A 438 -6.10 -5.81 13.88
CA TRP A 438 -7.04 -5.52 12.78
C TRP A 438 -6.33 -4.66 11.75
N SER A 439 -6.31 -5.08 10.49
CA SER A 439 -5.69 -4.30 9.41
C SER A 439 -6.64 -3.98 8.30
N MET A 440 -6.48 -2.81 7.70
CA MET A 440 -7.07 -2.48 6.41
C MET A 440 -6.05 -2.73 5.29
N LEU A 441 -6.31 -3.70 4.41
CA LEU A 441 -5.51 -3.95 3.20
C LEU A 441 -5.86 -2.91 2.14
N ASN A 442 -7.14 -2.79 1.80
CA ASN A 442 -7.76 -1.89 0.83
C ASN A 442 -7.21 -1.99 -0.62
N ASN A 443 -5.93 -1.71 -0.82
CA ASN A 443 -5.29 -1.64 -2.12
C ASN A 443 -4.45 -2.88 -2.44
N PHE A 444 -4.59 -3.34 -3.67
CA PHE A 444 -3.79 -4.43 -4.25
C PHE A 444 -3.03 -3.94 -5.49
N GLY A 445 -1.77 -4.37 -5.62
CA GLY A 445 -0.86 -4.03 -6.73
C GLY A 445 -0.48 -2.55 -6.84
N GLY A 446 -0.89 -1.68 -5.92
CA GLY A 446 -0.83 -0.23 -6.12
C GLY A 446 -1.82 0.26 -7.18
N GLY A 447 -2.81 -0.54 -7.58
CA GLY A 447 -3.75 -0.17 -8.63
C GLY A 447 -4.59 1.07 -8.26
N GLN A 448 -5.04 1.82 -9.26
CA GLN A 448 -5.84 3.03 -9.04
C GLN A 448 -7.33 2.76 -9.28
N GLY A 449 -8.17 3.34 -8.43
CA GLY A 449 -9.62 3.15 -8.43
C GLY A 449 -10.22 3.69 -7.14
N LEU A 450 -11.45 4.18 -7.19
CA LEU A 450 -12.15 4.56 -5.95
C LEU A 450 -12.79 3.31 -5.32
N TYR A 451 -12.26 2.87 -4.17
CA TYR A 451 -12.69 1.64 -3.51
C TYR A 451 -12.54 1.71 -1.99
N GLY A 452 -13.49 1.09 -1.28
CA GLY A 452 -13.43 0.90 0.16
C GLY A 452 -14.66 0.22 0.74
N THR A 453 -14.51 -0.25 1.97
CA THR A 453 -15.58 -0.83 2.79
C THR A 453 -15.80 0.05 4.03
N LEU A 454 -16.07 1.34 3.82
CA LEU A 454 -16.19 2.36 4.87
C LEU A 454 -17.10 1.94 6.03
N PRO A 455 -18.27 1.30 5.80
CA PRO A 455 -19.07 0.76 6.90
C PRO A 455 -18.31 -0.27 7.76
N ALA A 456 -17.62 -1.23 7.16
CA ALA A 456 -16.82 -2.24 7.88
C ALA A 456 -15.68 -1.57 8.66
N ILE A 457 -14.92 -0.69 8.01
CA ILE A 457 -13.81 0.06 8.64
C ILE A 457 -14.29 0.83 9.88
N SER A 458 -15.48 1.45 9.82
CA SER A 458 -16.05 2.23 10.92
C SER A 458 -16.70 1.42 12.05
N THR A 459 -16.88 0.10 11.89
CA THR A 459 -17.68 -0.75 12.80
C THR A 459 -16.86 -1.92 13.36
N GLU A 460 -16.14 -2.64 12.52
CA GLU A 460 -15.49 -3.90 12.86
C GLU A 460 -14.33 -3.80 13.84
N PRO A 461 -13.49 -2.75 13.84
CA PRO A 461 -12.45 -2.61 14.86
C PRO A 461 -13.01 -2.64 16.29
N PHE A 462 -14.19 -2.04 16.51
CA PHE A 462 -14.88 -2.07 17.80
C PHE A 462 -15.41 -3.46 18.13
N ALA A 463 -15.90 -4.20 17.13
CA ALA A 463 -16.37 -5.57 17.29
C ALA A 463 -15.21 -6.52 17.65
N GLY A 464 -14.10 -6.44 16.91
CA GLY A 464 -12.88 -7.22 17.18
C GLY A 464 -12.30 -6.94 18.57
N TYR A 465 -12.26 -5.67 18.99
CA TYR A 465 -11.79 -5.31 20.33
C TYR A 465 -12.68 -5.85 21.46
N ASN A 466 -13.99 -5.90 21.24
CA ASN A 466 -14.95 -6.37 22.22
C ASN A 466 -15.08 -7.91 22.26
N GLN A 467 -14.46 -8.63 21.33
CA GLN A 467 -14.42 -10.09 21.31
C GLN A 467 -13.68 -10.65 22.54
N TYR A 468 -14.16 -11.79 23.06
CA TYR A 468 -13.46 -12.54 24.11
C TYR A 468 -12.76 -13.78 23.52
N PRO A 469 -11.50 -14.06 23.89
CA PRO A 469 -10.64 -13.28 24.78
C PRO A 469 -10.19 -11.95 24.12
N LYS A 470 -10.01 -10.89 24.93
CA LYS A 470 -9.62 -9.56 24.45
C LYS A 470 -8.15 -9.54 24.00
N THR A 471 -7.92 -10.03 22.79
CA THR A 471 -6.61 -10.30 22.19
C THR A 471 -6.35 -9.48 20.93
N MET A 472 -7.28 -8.61 20.53
CA MET A 472 -6.99 -7.54 19.58
C MET A 472 -6.10 -6.50 20.26
N ARG A 473 -4.82 -6.48 19.87
CA ARG A 473 -3.77 -5.61 20.41
C ARG A 473 -3.18 -4.66 19.36
N GLY A 474 -3.72 -4.63 18.14
CA GLY A 474 -3.27 -3.68 17.14
C GLY A 474 -4.37 -3.24 16.19
N MET A 475 -4.13 -2.08 15.57
CA MET A 475 -4.90 -1.58 14.44
C MET A 475 -3.94 -0.96 13.43
N GLY A 476 -4.10 -1.20 12.13
CA GLY A 476 -3.14 -0.69 11.16
C GLY A 476 -3.60 -0.74 9.72
N ILE A 477 -2.72 -0.30 8.82
CA ILE A 477 -2.94 -0.35 7.37
C ILE A 477 -1.83 -1.17 6.73
N THR A 478 -2.23 -2.09 5.86
CA THR A 478 -1.41 -3.16 5.27
C THR A 478 -1.52 -3.16 3.76
N MET A 479 -1.75 -2.00 3.15
CA MET A 479 -1.95 -1.86 1.72
C MET A 479 -0.77 -2.33 0.88
N GLU A 480 -1.06 -2.87 -0.30
CA GLU A 480 0.01 -3.23 -1.21
C GLU A 480 0.69 -2.02 -1.84
N GLY A 481 -0.03 -0.93 -2.09
CA GLY A 481 0.54 0.33 -2.55
C GLY A 481 -0.22 1.54 -2.02
N ILE A 482 0.49 2.67 -1.90
CA ILE A 482 -0.05 3.94 -1.37
C ILE A 482 -0.47 4.90 -2.50
N ASN A 483 -0.74 6.17 -2.17
CA ASN A 483 -1.21 7.22 -3.10
C ASN A 483 -2.56 6.87 -3.75
N ASN A 484 -3.52 6.46 -2.92
CA ASN A 484 -4.91 6.16 -3.27
C ASN A 484 -5.78 6.36 -2.04
N ASN A 485 -7.11 6.52 -2.21
CA ASN A 485 -8.16 6.45 -1.17
C ASN A 485 -7.81 7.01 0.23
N GLU A 486 -7.12 8.16 0.29
CA GLU A 486 -6.40 8.66 1.49
C GLU A 486 -7.27 8.82 2.73
N TYR A 487 -8.55 9.18 2.55
CA TYR A 487 -9.51 9.30 3.64
C TYR A 487 -9.64 8.01 4.46
N LEU A 488 -9.60 6.85 3.81
CA LEU A 488 -9.75 5.56 4.48
C LEU A 488 -8.54 5.25 5.36
N TYR A 489 -7.33 5.56 4.89
CA TYR A 489 -6.11 5.36 5.65
C TYR A 489 -6.06 6.30 6.87
N GLN A 490 -6.45 7.56 6.68
CA GLN A 490 -6.54 8.53 7.78
C GLN A 490 -7.54 8.07 8.84
N LEU A 491 -8.72 7.58 8.41
CA LEU A 491 -9.75 7.06 9.31
C LEU A 491 -9.24 5.88 10.17
N VAL A 492 -8.47 4.96 9.60
CA VAL A 492 -7.93 3.81 10.35
C VAL A 492 -7.00 4.26 11.48
N PHE A 493 -6.20 5.31 11.29
CA PHE A 493 -5.34 5.83 12.34
C PHE A 493 -6.06 6.73 13.34
N ASP A 494 -7.19 7.33 12.98
CA ASP A 494 -7.99 8.16 13.90
C ASP A 494 -8.89 7.32 14.82
N ILE A 495 -9.48 6.21 14.35
CA ILE A 495 -10.37 5.35 15.15
C ILE A 495 -9.78 4.96 16.52
N PRO A 496 -8.50 4.54 16.64
CA PRO A 496 -7.85 4.26 17.93
C PRO A 496 -8.01 5.37 18.97
N TRP A 497 -8.05 6.63 18.56
CA TRP A 497 -8.10 7.80 19.44
C TRP A 497 -9.51 8.33 19.69
N GLU A 498 -10.47 8.03 18.82
CA GLU A 498 -11.85 8.52 18.89
C GLU A 498 -12.75 7.73 19.86
N SER A 499 -12.42 6.47 20.16
CA SER A 499 -13.32 5.56 20.90
C SER A 499 -13.38 5.79 22.42
N VAL A 500 -12.59 6.72 22.95
CA VAL A 500 -12.50 6.99 24.39
C VAL A 500 -12.88 8.46 24.66
N GLU A 501 -14.12 8.84 24.33
CA GLU A 501 -14.77 9.88 25.13
C GLU A 501 -14.96 9.30 26.54
N SER A 502 -14.10 9.75 27.46
CA SER A 502 -14.31 9.55 28.89
C SER A 502 -15.74 9.99 29.21
N THR A 503 -16.57 9.08 29.67
CA THR A 503 -17.94 9.34 30.14
C THR A 503 -17.97 10.13 31.46
N TYR A 504 -17.12 11.15 31.63
CA TYR A 504 -17.15 12.04 32.79
C TYR A 504 -16.83 13.50 32.44
N PRO A 505 -17.55 14.46 33.06
CA PRO A 505 -17.37 15.87 32.79
C PRO A 505 -16.04 16.40 33.34
N PRO A 506 -15.51 17.50 32.76
CA PRO A 506 -14.18 18.00 33.06
C PRO A 506 -14.26 19.02 34.18
N SER A 507 -14.00 18.59 35.42
CA SER A 507 -13.68 19.47 36.55
C SER A 507 -12.99 18.80 37.75
N SER A 508 -12.43 17.60 37.61
CA SER A 508 -11.64 17.00 38.70
C SER A 508 -10.45 16.24 38.13
N ILE A 509 -9.25 16.65 38.55
CA ILE A 509 -7.94 15.99 38.35
C ILE A 509 -7.90 14.55 38.92
N HIS A 510 -9.02 14.04 39.43
CA HIS A 510 -9.30 12.63 39.60
C HIS A 510 -10.27 12.18 38.51
N ALA A 511 -9.77 12.00 37.29
CA ALA A 511 -10.38 11.03 36.39
C ALA A 511 -10.26 9.67 37.08
N THR A 512 -11.25 9.27 37.86
CA THR A 512 -11.47 7.85 38.11
C THR A 512 -11.80 7.24 36.76
N LEU A 513 -10.76 6.75 36.09
CA LEU A 513 -10.90 5.76 35.04
C LEU A 513 -11.76 4.61 35.56
N PRO A 514 -12.52 3.95 34.68
CA PRO A 514 -13.57 3.01 35.05
C PRO A 514 -13.15 2.13 36.22
N SER A 515 -13.99 2.15 37.27
CA SER A 515 -13.70 1.46 38.53
C SER A 515 -13.37 0.00 38.27
N THR A 516 -12.35 -0.49 38.97
CA THR A 516 -11.74 -1.82 38.85
C THR A 516 -12.64 -2.98 39.29
N ASN A 517 -13.95 -2.77 39.42
CA ASN A 517 -14.89 -3.78 39.91
C ASN A 517 -15.89 -4.17 38.82
N SER A 518 -15.52 -5.25 38.11
CA SER A 518 -16.33 -6.08 37.21
C SER A 518 -16.67 -5.50 35.82
N THR A 519 -16.32 -6.29 34.80
CA THR A 519 -16.47 -6.06 33.34
C THR A 519 -15.57 -4.96 32.76
N ALA A 520 -14.59 -5.37 31.95
CA ALA A 520 -13.79 -4.43 31.15
C ALA A 520 -14.75 -3.50 30.37
N PRO A 521 -14.51 -2.18 30.29
CA PRO A 521 -15.38 -1.30 29.53
C PRO A 521 -15.52 -1.82 28.10
N GLN A 522 -16.77 -1.98 27.65
CA GLN A 522 -17.07 -2.24 26.25
C GLN A 522 -16.85 -0.91 25.51
N LEU A 523 -16.06 -0.93 24.44
CA LEU A 523 -15.98 0.23 23.55
C LEU A 523 -17.31 0.32 22.83
N ASN A 524 -18.02 1.45 23.00
CA ASN A 524 -19.30 1.64 22.35
C ASN A 524 -19.09 2.35 21.01
N GLN A 525 -19.44 1.65 19.92
CA GLN A 525 -19.35 2.18 18.56
C GLN A 525 -20.18 3.47 18.37
N THR A 526 -21.26 3.68 19.13
CA THR A 526 -22.12 4.87 18.98
C THR A 526 -21.42 6.20 19.33
N ALA A 527 -20.19 6.17 19.84
CA ALA A 527 -19.38 7.35 20.09
C ALA A 527 -18.70 7.90 18.82
N PHE A 528 -18.46 7.06 17.79
CA PHE A 528 -17.80 7.50 16.57
C PHE A 528 -18.79 8.09 15.55
N ASP A 529 -18.69 9.39 15.31
CA ASP A 529 -19.50 10.10 14.31
C ASP A 529 -18.77 10.19 12.96
N GLY A 530 -18.91 9.16 12.15
CA GLY A 530 -18.27 9.08 10.83
C GLY A 530 -18.67 10.19 9.86
N ALA A 531 -19.88 10.75 9.98
CA ALA A 531 -20.34 11.84 9.12
C ALA A 531 -19.64 13.16 9.45
N ASN A 532 -19.52 13.48 10.75
CA ASN A 532 -18.76 14.65 11.20
C ASN A 532 -17.26 14.48 10.98
N HIS A 533 -16.72 13.26 11.13
CA HIS A 533 -15.33 12.95 10.80
C HIS A 533 -15.03 13.26 9.32
N LEU A 534 -15.83 12.70 8.40
CA LEU A 534 -15.71 12.94 6.96
C LEU A 534 -15.79 14.43 6.61
N LYS A 535 -16.80 15.13 7.16
CA LYS A 535 -16.98 16.56 6.95
C LYS A 535 -15.75 17.37 7.42
N SER A 536 -15.17 16.99 8.55
CA SER A 536 -14.00 17.67 9.10
C SER A 536 -12.75 17.41 8.25
N TYR A 537 -12.52 16.16 7.83
CA TYR A 537 -11.45 15.79 6.91
C TYR A 537 -11.50 16.63 5.63
N ILE A 538 -12.65 16.74 4.96
CA ILE A 538 -12.80 17.53 3.72
C ILE A 538 -12.44 19.00 3.96
N LYS A 539 -12.86 19.57 5.09
CA LYS A 539 -12.57 20.96 5.44
C LYS A 539 -11.09 21.23 5.69
N ARG A 540 -10.37 20.30 6.31
CA ARG A 540 -8.92 20.44 6.53
C ARG A 540 -8.14 20.19 5.25
N ARG A 541 -8.60 19.23 4.43
CA ARG A 541 -8.01 18.89 3.14
C ARG A 541 -8.12 20.03 2.13
N TYR A 542 -9.27 20.72 2.06
CA TYR A 542 -9.51 21.80 1.09
C TYR A 542 -9.51 23.21 1.66
N GLY A 543 -9.59 23.37 2.96
CA GLY A 543 -9.70 24.65 3.63
C GLY A 543 -11.16 24.97 3.96
N PRO A 544 -11.50 25.36 5.21
CA PRO A 544 -12.90 25.52 5.65
C PRO A 544 -13.70 26.56 4.85
N GLU A 545 -13.04 27.59 4.32
CA GLU A 545 -13.69 28.63 3.51
C GLU A 545 -13.90 28.21 2.06
N GLN A 546 -13.11 27.25 1.58
CA GLN A 546 -13.13 26.73 0.22
C GLN A 546 -14.09 25.54 0.07
N THR A 547 -14.36 24.81 1.16
CA THR A 547 -15.30 23.68 1.16
C THR A 547 -16.76 24.15 1.06
N THR A 548 -17.33 24.04 -0.13
CA THR A 548 -18.75 24.35 -0.39
C THR A 548 -19.67 23.18 -0.03
N ASP A 549 -20.97 23.44 0.11
CA ASP A 549 -21.98 22.39 0.31
C ASP A 549 -22.00 21.38 -0.86
N ALA A 550 -21.71 21.83 -2.08
CA ALA A 550 -21.62 20.94 -3.25
C ALA A 550 -20.46 19.95 -3.12
N ILE A 551 -19.31 20.40 -2.59
CA ILE A 551 -18.17 19.52 -2.33
C ILE A 551 -18.53 18.52 -1.22
N LEU A 552 -19.16 18.96 -0.13
CA LEU A 552 -19.60 18.08 0.95
C LEU A 552 -20.60 17.03 0.46
N GLU A 553 -21.55 17.42 -0.39
CA GLU A 553 -22.53 16.51 -0.98
C GLU A 553 -21.87 15.52 -1.95
N ALA A 554 -20.89 15.95 -2.75
CA ALA A 554 -20.13 15.07 -3.63
C ALA A 554 -19.39 14.00 -2.84
N TRP A 555 -18.63 14.39 -1.81
CA TRP A 555 -17.93 13.45 -0.93
C TRP A 555 -18.86 12.52 -0.16
N THR A 556 -20.00 13.03 0.32
CA THR A 556 -21.02 12.20 0.95
C THR A 556 -21.54 11.17 -0.05
N THR A 557 -21.76 11.56 -1.30
CA THR A 557 -22.19 10.65 -2.37
C THR A 557 -21.13 9.58 -2.65
N LEU A 558 -19.85 9.96 -2.72
CA LEU A 558 -18.73 9.02 -2.89
C LEU A 558 -18.65 8.03 -1.72
N SER A 559 -18.82 8.49 -0.48
CA SER A 559 -18.83 7.64 0.71
C SER A 559 -19.95 6.59 0.74
N GLN A 560 -21.06 6.84 0.03
CA GLN A 560 -22.23 5.96 -0.09
C GLN A 560 -22.24 5.17 -1.40
N THR A 561 -21.15 5.23 -2.16
CA THR A 561 -20.99 4.56 -3.46
C THR A 561 -19.65 3.85 -3.54
N VAL A 562 -18.60 4.56 -3.95
CA VAL A 562 -17.25 4.04 -4.19
C VAL A 562 -16.53 3.61 -2.91
N TRP A 563 -16.99 4.00 -1.72
CA TRP A 563 -16.47 3.49 -0.45
C TRP A 563 -17.49 2.65 0.34
N ASP A 564 -18.63 2.32 -0.27
CA ASP A 564 -19.66 1.46 0.32
C ASP A 564 -19.72 0.13 -0.45
N CYS A 565 -18.58 -0.55 -0.57
CA CYS A 565 -18.50 -1.84 -1.25
C CYS A 565 -18.98 -2.96 -0.32
N GLY A 566 -20.20 -3.45 -0.55
CA GLY A 566 -20.79 -4.58 0.17
C GLY A 566 -20.71 -5.94 -0.55
N THR A 567 -19.98 -6.03 -1.68
CA THR A 567 -19.98 -7.24 -2.53
C THR A 567 -19.09 -8.36 -1.99
N GLY A 568 -18.18 -8.04 -1.07
CA GLY A 568 -17.11 -8.94 -0.64
C GLY A 568 -16.03 -9.15 -1.70
N GLN A 569 -16.00 -8.32 -2.76
CA GLN A 569 -14.96 -8.40 -3.78
C GLN A 569 -13.58 -8.04 -3.19
N VAL A 570 -12.55 -8.65 -3.76
CA VAL A 570 -11.16 -8.35 -3.43
C VAL A 570 -10.72 -7.12 -4.22
N ALA A 571 -10.27 -6.08 -3.51
CA ALA A 571 -9.72 -4.86 -4.09
C ALA A 571 -10.72 -3.98 -4.88
N GLN A 572 -10.20 -2.85 -5.35
CA GLN A 572 -10.84 -1.98 -6.33
C GLN A 572 -11.16 -2.73 -7.63
N SER A 573 -12.28 -2.36 -8.27
CA SER A 573 -12.59 -2.86 -9.61
C SER A 573 -11.53 -2.35 -10.59
N LYS A 574 -10.98 -3.25 -11.40
CA LYS A 574 -9.96 -2.94 -12.38
C LYS A 574 -10.61 -2.44 -13.66
N SER A 575 -10.14 -1.30 -14.18
CA SER A 575 -10.69 -0.76 -15.43
C SER A 575 -10.41 -1.70 -16.59
N ILE A 576 -11.32 -1.76 -17.57
CA ILE A 576 -11.05 -2.46 -18.83
C ILE A 576 -9.86 -1.86 -19.59
N LEU A 577 -9.49 -0.61 -19.30
CA LEU A 577 -8.28 0.03 -19.80
C LEU A 577 -7.02 -0.82 -19.57
N ASP A 578 -6.96 -1.42 -18.38
CA ASP A 578 -5.76 -2.05 -17.84
C ASP A 578 -5.49 -3.42 -18.43
N PHE A 579 -6.48 -4.08 -19.03
CA PHE A 579 -6.30 -5.40 -19.63
C PHE A 579 -5.96 -5.31 -21.12
N ALA A 580 -5.36 -6.37 -21.64
CA ALA A 580 -5.37 -6.63 -23.08
C ALA A 580 -6.83 -6.58 -23.61
N PRO A 581 -7.15 -5.69 -24.57
CA PRO A 581 -8.53 -5.52 -25.03
C PRO A 581 -9.09 -6.81 -25.65
N ALA A 582 -10.38 -7.04 -25.49
CA ALA A 582 -11.06 -8.19 -26.04
C ALA A 582 -12.53 -7.86 -26.33
N ILE A 583 -13.21 -8.75 -27.05
CA ILE A 583 -14.66 -8.62 -27.30
C ILE A 583 -15.45 -8.78 -25.98
N ASP A 584 -15.01 -9.69 -25.11
CA ASP A 584 -15.55 -9.85 -23.75
C ASP A 584 -14.50 -9.45 -22.72
N MET A 585 -14.83 -8.43 -21.93
CA MET A 585 -13.96 -7.84 -20.91
C MET A 585 -14.48 -8.09 -19.49
N ASN A 586 -15.51 -8.92 -19.33
CA ASN A 586 -16.11 -9.18 -18.03
C ASN A 586 -15.26 -10.15 -17.21
N ARG A 587 -14.77 -9.69 -16.05
CA ARG A 587 -14.03 -10.49 -15.07
C ARG A 587 -14.72 -10.40 -13.72
N THR A 588 -15.02 -11.55 -13.12
CA THR A 588 -15.88 -11.64 -11.91
C THR A 588 -15.21 -12.26 -10.70
N VAL A 589 -13.94 -12.71 -10.81
CA VAL A 589 -13.27 -13.46 -9.76
C VAL A 589 -11.99 -12.76 -9.28
N PHE A 590 -10.95 -12.73 -10.12
CA PHE A 590 -9.69 -12.04 -9.84
C PHE A 590 -9.57 -10.83 -10.77
N MET A 591 -9.11 -9.69 -10.22
CA MET A 591 -9.07 -8.42 -10.95
C MET A 591 -10.46 -8.10 -11.56
N VAL A 592 -11.47 -8.02 -10.69
CA VAL A 592 -12.88 -7.85 -11.08
C VAL A 592 -13.05 -6.57 -11.90
N SER A 593 -13.73 -6.63 -13.06
CA SER A 593 -13.93 -5.47 -13.94
C SER A 593 -15.32 -4.85 -13.86
N THR A 594 -16.20 -5.42 -13.04
CA THR A 594 -17.54 -4.89 -12.75
C THR A 594 -17.52 -3.95 -11.55
N PHE A 595 -18.31 -2.89 -11.60
CA PHE A 595 -18.46 -1.89 -10.53
C PHE A 595 -19.75 -2.14 -9.73
N TRP A 596 -19.72 -1.96 -8.42
CA TRP A 596 -20.83 -2.29 -7.51
C TRP A 596 -21.79 -1.13 -7.22
N TYR A 597 -21.39 0.09 -7.60
CA TYR A 597 -22.05 1.32 -7.20
C TYR A 597 -22.94 1.92 -8.29
N ASP A 598 -23.83 2.81 -7.89
CA ASP A 598 -24.69 3.56 -8.80
C ASP A 598 -23.88 4.61 -9.59
N HIS A 599 -23.64 4.33 -10.87
CA HIS A 599 -22.90 5.20 -11.77
C HIS A 599 -23.50 6.61 -11.89
N GLU A 600 -24.82 6.77 -11.80
CA GLU A 600 -25.47 8.09 -11.93
C GLU A 600 -25.10 8.99 -10.75
N LYS A 601 -24.98 8.41 -9.55
CA LYS A 601 -24.52 9.11 -8.35
C LYS A 601 -23.07 9.56 -8.47
N VAL A 602 -22.19 8.71 -9.02
CA VAL A 602 -20.77 9.06 -9.21
C VAL A 602 -20.61 10.16 -10.26
N VAL A 603 -21.33 10.09 -11.40
CA VAL A 603 -21.34 11.19 -12.40
C VAL A 603 -21.88 12.49 -11.80
N ARG A 604 -22.87 12.42 -10.90
CA ARG A 604 -23.36 13.58 -10.16
C ARG A 604 -22.30 14.15 -9.22
N ALA A 605 -21.61 13.32 -8.44
CA ALA A 605 -20.54 13.75 -7.55
C ALA A 605 -19.41 14.42 -8.34
N TRP A 606 -19.00 13.83 -9.47
CA TRP A 606 -18.05 14.45 -10.41
C TRP A 606 -18.53 15.82 -10.88
N THR A 607 -19.77 15.92 -11.35
CA THR A 607 -20.37 17.19 -11.80
C THR A 607 -20.37 18.25 -10.69
N GLN A 608 -20.64 17.87 -9.45
CA GLN A 608 -20.61 18.79 -8.30
C GLN A 608 -19.19 19.30 -8.01
N LEU A 609 -18.17 18.44 -8.09
CA LEU A 609 -16.77 18.84 -7.93
C LEU A 609 -16.33 19.78 -9.06
N VAL A 610 -16.67 19.48 -10.32
CA VAL A 610 -16.39 20.37 -11.46
C VAL A 610 -17.12 21.70 -11.30
N GLN A 611 -18.40 21.71 -10.92
CA GLN A 611 -19.14 22.96 -10.73
C GLN A 611 -18.64 23.79 -9.55
N ALA A 612 -18.07 23.17 -8.53
CA ALA A 612 -17.44 23.88 -7.42
C ALA A 612 -16.25 24.74 -7.90
N THR A 613 -15.57 24.35 -8.99
CA THR A 613 -14.53 25.17 -9.60
C THR A 613 -15.11 26.42 -10.26
N ASN A 614 -16.34 26.38 -10.79
CA ASN A 614 -17.01 27.53 -11.41
C ASN A 614 -17.64 28.49 -10.38
N LEU A 615 -18.12 27.99 -9.24
CA LEU A 615 -18.85 28.76 -8.23
C LEU A 615 -17.99 29.76 -7.44
N SER A 616 -16.67 29.65 -7.50
CA SER A 616 -15.74 30.61 -6.89
C SER A 616 -15.41 31.83 -7.80
N THR A 617 -16.24 32.11 -8.81
CA THR A 617 -16.10 33.30 -9.69
C THR A 617 -17.31 34.26 -9.74
N LYS A 618 -18.38 34.05 -8.95
CA LYS A 618 -19.55 34.97 -8.99
C LYS A 618 -19.40 36.19 -8.06
N PRO A 619 -19.48 37.44 -8.56
CA PRO A 619 -19.56 38.62 -7.70
C PRO A 619 -20.95 38.71 -7.04
N PRO A 620 -21.07 39.18 -5.77
CA PRO A 620 -22.37 39.46 -5.19
C PRO A 620 -23.04 40.62 -5.94
N SER A 621 -24.34 40.51 -6.16
CA SER A 621 -25.13 41.54 -6.82
C SER A 621 -25.05 42.87 -6.06
N ARG A 622 -24.67 43.92 -6.80
CA ARG A 622 -24.87 45.35 -6.49
C ARG A 622 -24.38 45.80 -5.10
N SER A 623 -23.08 46.02 -4.94
CA SER A 623 -22.55 47.37 -4.68
C SER A 623 -21.02 47.39 -4.72
N LEU A 624 -20.49 48.50 -5.21
CA LEU A 624 -19.07 48.92 -5.23
C LEU A 624 -18.15 48.21 -6.23
N LYS A 625 -17.90 48.94 -7.32
CA LYS A 625 -16.80 48.77 -8.26
C LYS A 625 -15.46 48.97 -7.54
N THR A 626 -14.81 47.89 -7.14
CA THR A 626 -13.35 47.82 -7.06
C THR A 626 -12.89 46.57 -7.78
N SER A 627 -12.20 46.78 -8.90
CA SER A 627 -11.61 45.78 -9.77
C SER A 627 -10.46 45.07 -9.06
N ALA A 628 -10.77 43.96 -8.39
CA ALA A 628 -9.85 42.86 -8.16
C ALA A 628 -10.68 41.58 -8.20
N SER A 629 -10.57 40.80 -9.27
CA SER A 629 -11.03 39.42 -9.30
C SER A 629 -10.44 38.71 -8.08
N ARG A 630 -11.26 38.25 -7.13
CA ARG A 630 -10.75 37.34 -6.10
C ARG A 630 -10.27 36.07 -6.84
N PRO A 631 -8.98 35.71 -6.76
CA PRO A 631 -8.51 34.48 -7.39
C PRO A 631 -9.27 33.30 -6.79
N ASN A 632 -9.69 32.38 -7.63
CA ASN A 632 -10.39 31.18 -7.21
C ASN A 632 -9.43 30.29 -6.42
N ILE A 633 -9.53 30.31 -5.08
CA ILE A 633 -8.50 29.74 -4.21
C ILE A 633 -8.41 28.21 -4.37
N LEU A 634 -9.50 27.54 -4.77
CA LEU A 634 -9.51 26.09 -5.05
C LEU A 634 -8.57 25.69 -6.22
N PHE A 635 -8.29 26.61 -7.16
CA PHE A 635 -7.35 26.37 -8.26
C PHE A 635 -5.90 26.16 -7.79
N ASN A 636 -5.58 26.52 -6.56
CA ASN A 636 -4.22 26.37 -6.03
C ASN A 636 -4.12 25.28 -4.96
N VAL A 637 -5.24 24.60 -4.64
CA VAL A 637 -5.24 23.55 -3.62
C VAL A 637 -4.87 22.22 -4.28
N SER A 638 -3.62 21.75 -4.06
CA SER A 638 -3.10 20.53 -4.68
C SER A 638 -3.96 19.29 -4.37
N SER A 639 -4.37 19.11 -3.11
CA SER A 639 -5.23 18.00 -2.70
C SER A 639 -6.60 17.99 -3.40
N PHE A 640 -7.16 19.16 -3.70
CA PHE A 640 -8.40 19.27 -4.48
C PHE A 640 -8.16 18.91 -5.95
N LYS A 641 -7.03 19.34 -6.54
CA LYS A 641 -6.64 18.91 -7.89
C LYS A 641 -6.46 17.39 -7.96
N TYR A 642 -5.81 16.80 -6.97
CA TYR A 642 -5.64 15.35 -6.88
C TYR A 642 -6.99 14.62 -6.92
N ASP A 643 -7.93 15.01 -6.05
CA ASP A 643 -9.24 14.35 -5.99
C ASP A 643 -10.07 14.61 -7.25
N LEU A 644 -9.89 15.77 -7.89
CA LEU A 644 -10.54 16.11 -9.15
C LEU A 644 -10.02 15.25 -10.31
N VAL A 645 -8.71 14.98 -10.38
CA VAL A 645 -8.12 14.01 -11.32
C VAL A 645 -8.69 12.61 -11.05
N ASP A 646 -8.68 12.17 -9.79
CA ASP A 646 -9.06 10.80 -9.43
C ASP A 646 -10.53 10.50 -9.76
N VAL A 647 -11.44 11.42 -9.43
CA VAL A 647 -12.87 11.27 -9.73
C VAL A 647 -13.14 11.38 -11.24
N THR A 648 -12.43 12.27 -11.96
CA THR A 648 -12.58 12.40 -13.42
C THR A 648 -12.14 11.12 -14.13
N ARG A 649 -10.95 10.62 -13.76
CA ARG A 649 -10.42 9.34 -14.23
C ARG A 649 -11.37 8.20 -13.91
N GLU A 650 -11.93 8.13 -12.71
CA GLU A 650 -12.89 7.09 -12.33
C GLU A 650 -14.11 7.10 -13.25
N VAL A 651 -14.72 8.25 -13.52
CA VAL A 651 -15.88 8.34 -14.44
C VAL A 651 -15.50 7.88 -15.85
N MET A 652 -14.35 8.30 -16.36
CA MET A 652 -13.91 7.92 -17.70
C MET A 652 -13.62 6.41 -17.79
N ALA A 653 -12.91 5.86 -16.82
CA ALA A 653 -12.45 4.48 -16.79
C ALA A 653 -13.55 3.46 -16.43
N ALA A 654 -14.52 3.85 -15.59
CA ALA A 654 -15.58 2.96 -15.09
C ALA A 654 -16.90 3.09 -15.86
N ILE A 655 -17.14 4.22 -16.54
CA ILE A 655 -18.45 4.53 -17.12
C ILE A 655 -18.34 4.80 -18.62
N VAL A 656 -17.48 5.74 -19.03
CA VAL A 656 -17.41 6.15 -20.44
C VAL A 656 -16.76 5.08 -21.31
N LEU A 657 -15.58 4.61 -20.93
CA LEU A 657 -14.83 3.61 -21.69
C LEU A 657 -15.60 2.27 -21.81
N PRO A 658 -16.18 1.69 -20.73
CA PRO A 658 -17.01 0.49 -20.86
C PRO A 658 -18.25 0.69 -21.74
N GLY A 659 -18.92 1.84 -21.65
CA GLY A 659 -20.06 2.15 -22.51
C GLY A 659 -19.68 2.21 -24.00
N LEU A 660 -18.58 2.88 -24.33
CA LEU A 660 -18.05 2.94 -25.69
C LEU A 660 -17.59 1.57 -26.19
N HIS A 661 -16.97 0.76 -25.33
CA HIS A 661 -16.56 -0.61 -25.68
C HIS A 661 -17.77 -1.48 -26.06
N LEU A 662 -18.86 -1.42 -25.29
CA LEU A 662 -20.08 -2.16 -25.60
C LEU A 662 -20.70 -1.71 -26.93
N GLU A 663 -20.82 -0.40 -27.18
CA GLU A 663 -21.33 0.10 -28.46
C GLU A 663 -20.38 -0.24 -29.63
N PHE A 664 -19.07 -0.30 -29.39
CA PHE A 664 -18.07 -0.69 -30.39
C PHE A 664 -18.20 -2.16 -30.79
N VAL A 665 -18.33 -3.05 -29.79
CA VAL A 665 -18.55 -4.49 -29.99
C VAL A 665 -19.88 -4.75 -30.69
N GLU A 666 -20.95 -4.02 -30.33
CA GLU A 666 -22.24 -4.08 -31.02
C GLU A 666 -22.10 -3.71 -32.51
N ALA A 667 -21.45 -2.58 -32.81
CA ALA A 667 -21.23 -2.14 -34.19
C ALA A 667 -20.42 -3.14 -35.03
N TYR A 668 -19.41 -3.76 -34.40
CA TYR A 668 -18.62 -4.84 -35.02
C TYR A 668 -19.48 -6.07 -35.32
N ASN A 669 -20.30 -6.51 -34.36
CA ASN A 669 -21.19 -7.66 -34.51
C ASN A 669 -22.25 -7.43 -35.60
N ASP A 670 -22.75 -6.20 -35.72
CA ASP A 670 -23.66 -5.76 -36.79
C ASP A 670 -22.98 -5.65 -38.17
N LYS A 671 -21.64 -5.78 -38.22
CA LYS A 671 -20.81 -5.59 -39.42
C LYS A 671 -20.95 -4.19 -40.02
N ASP A 672 -21.27 -3.19 -39.20
CA ASP A 672 -21.36 -1.79 -39.64
C ASP A 672 -19.95 -1.18 -39.61
N LEU A 673 -19.28 -1.16 -40.77
CA LEU A 673 -17.93 -0.62 -40.90
C LEU A 673 -17.82 0.85 -40.47
N LYS A 674 -18.84 1.66 -40.78
CA LYS A 674 -18.81 3.09 -40.49
C LYS A 674 -18.92 3.32 -38.98
N ARG A 675 -19.89 2.65 -38.34
CA ARG A 675 -20.13 2.72 -36.90
C ARG A 675 -18.96 2.12 -36.10
N THR A 676 -18.45 0.97 -36.53
CA THR A 676 -17.27 0.31 -35.92
C THR A 676 -16.09 1.29 -35.91
N ARG A 677 -15.77 1.90 -37.05
CA ARG A 677 -14.66 2.88 -37.11
C ARG A 677 -14.92 4.11 -36.25
N SER A 678 -16.12 4.70 -36.30
CA SER A 678 -16.39 5.92 -35.55
C SER A 678 -16.35 5.71 -34.04
N ILE A 679 -16.90 4.60 -33.53
CA ILE A 679 -16.91 4.31 -32.10
C ILE A 679 -15.51 3.86 -31.65
N GLY A 680 -14.80 3.07 -32.47
CA GLY A 680 -13.40 2.73 -32.22
C GLY A 680 -12.52 3.97 -32.04
N ASN A 681 -12.73 5.02 -32.85
CA ASN A 681 -12.04 6.29 -32.66
C ASN A 681 -12.42 6.97 -31.33
N LEU A 682 -13.70 6.94 -30.93
CA LEU A 682 -14.12 7.48 -29.63
C LEU A 682 -13.50 6.73 -28.45
N VAL A 683 -13.32 5.40 -28.56
CA VAL A 683 -12.58 4.60 -27.57
C VAL A 683 -11.14 5.10 -27.44
N LEU A 684 -10.46 5.34 -28.56
CA LEU A 684 -9.09 5.87 -28.53
C LEU A 684 -9.05 7.32 -28.01
N GLU A 685 -10.03 8.15 -28.34
CA GLU A 685 -10.14 9.53 -27.85
C GLU A 685 -10.34 9.59 -26.34
N VAL A 686 -11.23 8.78 -25.75
CA VAL A 686 -11.42 8.78 -24.29
C VAL A 686 -10.16 8.31 -23.56
N ILE A 687 -9.40 7.36 -24.12
CA ILE A 687 -8.14 6.89 -23.55
C ILE A 687 -7.07 7.99 -23.61
N SER A 688 -6.96 8.68 -24.75
CA SER A 688 -6.04 9.82 -24.89
C SER A 688 -6.40 10.97 -23.94
N ASP A 689 -7.69 11.22 -23.72
CA ASP A 689 -8.14 12.26 -22.78
C ASP A 689 -7.91 11.85 -21.32
N MET A 690 -8.00 10.55 -20.99
CA MET A 690 -7.58 10.04 -19.68
C MET A 690 -6.09 10.30 -19.46
N ASP A 691 -5.22 9.96 -20.43
CA ASP A 691 -3.79 10.26 -20.33
C ASP A 691 -3.51 11.76 -20.09
N ARG A 692 -4.25 12.63 -20.78
CA ARG A 692 -4.13 14.08 -20.63
C ARG A 692 -4.44 14.55 -19.20
N VAL A 693 -5.55 14.13 -18.60
CA VAL A 693 -5.91 14.55 -17.22
C VAL A 693 -4.93 14.00 -16.18
N LEU A 694 -4.43 12.78 -16.39
CA LEU A 694 -3.46 12.15 -15.49
C LEU A 694 -2.11 12.90 -15.49
N ASN A 695 -1.72 13.49 -16.62
CA ASN A 695 -0.53 14.35 -16.74
C ASN A 695 -0.70 15.76 -16.12
N THR A 696 -1.78 16.03 -15.40
CA THR A 696 -1.97 17.31 -14.69
C THR A 696 -1.63 17.25 -13.20
N HIS A 697 -1.25 16.07 -12.68
CA HIS A 697 -0.83 15.93 -11.28
C HIS A 697 0.21 14.82 -11.12
N THR A 698 1.32 15.13 -10.46
CA THR A 698 2.51 14.26 -10.32
C THR A 698 2.25 12.85 -9.79
N HIS A 699 1.26 12.65 -8.91
CA HIS A 699 0.91 11.32 -8.37
C HIS A 699 0.22 10.39 -9.39
N PHE A 700 -0.14 10.92 -10.55
CA PHE A 700 -0.78 10.20 -11.64
C PHE A 700 0.13 10.14 -12.88
N MET A 701 1.46 10.22 -12.73
CA MET A 701 2.39 10.31 -13.86
C MET A 701 3.43 9.19 -13.82
N LEU A 702 3.76 8.62 -14.99
CA LEU A 702 4.79 7.58 -15.14
C LEU A 702 6.20 8.17 -15.04
N GLY A 703 6.40 9.41 -15.52
CA GLY A 703 7.72 10.05 -15.57
C GLY A 703 8.44 10.08 -14.22
N PRO A 704 7.81 10.53 -13.11
CA PRO A 704 8.42 10.49 -11.78
C PRO A 704 8.88 9.09 -11.36
N TRP A 705 8.10 8.05 -11.63
CA TRP A 705 8.45 6.65 -11.31
C TRP A 705 9.68 6.17 -12.09
N ILE A 706 9.73 6.45 -13.39
CA ILE A 706 10.88 6.09 -14.24
C ILE A 706 12.13 6.89 -13.84
N ARG A 707 11.97 8.19 -13.59
CA ARG A 707 13.06 9.06 -13.13
C ARG A 707 13.63 8.58 -11.81
N ASP A 708 12.78 8.25 -10.82
CA ASP A 708 13.23 7.76 -9.52
C ASP A 708 13.98 6.42 -9.65
N ALA A 709 13.49 5.51 -10.51
CA ALA A 709 14.16 4.24 -10.80
C ALA A 709 15.57 4.44 -11.35
N ARG A 710 15.74 5.36 -12.30
CA ARG A 710 17.06 5.67 -12.86
C ARG A 710 17.93 6.41 -11.84
N ALA A 711 17.37 7.39 -11.12
CA ALA A 711 18.04 8.21 -10.13
C ALA A 711 18.54 7.40 -8.92
N ALA A 712 17.94 6.25 -8.61
CA ALA A 712 18.40 5.34 -7.57
C ALA A 712 19.86 4.87 -7.76
N THR A 713 20.41 4.97 -8.99
CA THR A 713 21.81 4.64 -9.29
C THR A 713 22.79 5.81 -9.08
N LEU A 714 22.30 7.04 -8.90
CA LEU A 714 23.15 8.23 -8.75
C LEU A 714 23.97 8.17 -7.47
N ALA A 715 25.25 8.53 -7.54
CA ALA A 715 26.05 8.75 -6.33
C ALA A 715 25.45 9.92 -5.51
N LYS A 716 25.51 9.82 -4.18
CA LYS A 716 24.92 10.81 -3.28
C LYS A 716 25.43 12.22 -3.59
N GLY A 717 24.51 13.14 -3.89
CA GLY A 717 24.83 14.54 -4.20
C GLY A 717 25.24 14.81 -5.65
N ASN A 718 25.26 13.80 -6.52
CA ASN A 718 25.52 13.98 -7.95
C ASN A 718 24.22 14.11 -8.74
N ALA A 719 24.24 14.96 -9.76
CA ALA A 719 23.14 15.15 -10.70
C ALA A 719 23.26 14.29 -11.98
N THR A 720 24.38 13.58 -12.16
CA THR A 720 24.66 12.76 -13.34
C THR A 720 25.20 11.39 -12.95
N LEU A 721 24.98 10.40 -13.81
CA LEU A 721 25.49 9.04 -13.65
C LEU A 721 27.02 9.01 -13.65
N ALA A 722 27.59 8.10 -12.85
CA ALA A 722 29.00 7.78 -12.97
C ALA A 722 29.24 6.92 -14.22
N PRO A 723 30.40 7.03 -14.90
CA PRO A 723 30.69 6.24 -16.10
C PRO A 723 30.49 4.74 -15.86
N GLY A 724 29.68 4.09 -16.70
CA GLY A 724 29.41 2.65 -16.63
C GLY A 724 28.17 2.28 -15.82
N MET A 725 27.48 3.25 -15.21
CA MET A 725 26.23 3.04 -14.46
C MET A 725 24.97 3.12 -15.33
N GLU A 726 25.09 3.49 -16.61
CA GLU A 726 23.97 3.61 -17.56
C GLU A 726 23.21 2.29 -17.68
N ARG A 727 23.95 1.18 -17.83
CA ARG A 727 23.36 -0.16 -17.91
C ARG A 727 22.60 -0.54 -16.63
N TYR A 728 23.03 -0.04 -15.47
CA TYR A 728 22.32 -0.27 -14.22
C TYR A 728 21.03 0.56 -14.14
N ALA A 729 21.07 1.82 -14.56
CA ALA A 729 19.87 2.65 -14.64
C ALA A 729 18.84 2.04 -15.60
N ASP A 730 19.28 1.50 -16.75
CA ASP A 730 18.43 0.81 -17.71
C ASP A 730 17.80 -0.46 -17.11
N TYR A 731 18.54 -1.21 -16.28
CA TYR A 731 17.99 -2.35 -15.55
C TYR A 731 16.90 -1.94 -14.57
N LEU A 732 17.11 -0.89 -13.78
CA LEU A 732 16.11 -0.41 -12.82
C LEU A 732 14.88 0.15 -13.53
N GLU A 733 15.06 0.86 -14.65
CA GLU A 733 13.94 1.29 -15.50
C GLU A 733 13.15 0.09 -16.05
N SER A 734 13.84 -0.96 -16.52
CA SER A 734 13.18 -2.18 -16.99
C SER A 734 12.37 -2.86 -15.89
N ASN A 735 12.88 -2.90 -14.65
CA ASN A 735 12.11 -3.39 -13.50
C ASN A 735 10.90 -2.49 -13.21
N ALA A 736 11.08 -1.17 -13.25
CA ALA A 736 10.04 -0.18 -13.02
C ALA A 736 8.88 -0.31 -14.03
N ARG A 737 9.20 -0.55 -15.30
CA ARG A 737 8.24 -0.83 -16.38
C ARG A 737 7.55 -2.17 -16.19
N ASN A 738 8.33 -3.22 -15.98
CA ASN A 738 7.81 -4.58 -15.87
C ASN A 738 6.82 -4.71 -14.70
N GLN A 739 7.16 -4.18 -13.53
CA GLN A 739 6.32 -4.29 -12.33
C GLN A 739 4.91 -3.70 -12.50
N VAL A 740 4.76 -2.62 -13.29
CA VAL A 740 3.46 -1.96 -13.52
C VAL A 740 2.72 -2.49 -14.76
N THR A 741 3.22 -3.55 -15.38
CA THR A 741 2.67 -4.17 -16.58
C THR A 741 2.76 -5.70 -16.46
N TRP A 742 3.74 -6.36 -17.06
CA TRP A 742 3.83 -7.83 -17.11
C TRP A 742 4.11 -8.52 -15.77
N TRP A 743 4.73 -7.82 -14.83
CA TRP A 743 5.14 -8.28 -13.49
C TRP A 743 6.24 -9.36 -13.48
N GLY A 744 6.30 -10.21 -14.50
CA GLY A 744 7.31 -11.25 -14.70
C GLY A 744 7.85 -11.31 -16.13
N PRO A 745 8.54 -12.40 -16.50
CA PRO A 745 8.99 -12.62 -17.87
C PRO A 745 7.83 -12.66 -18.86
N ALA A 746 8.11 -12.32 -20.12
CA ALA A 746 7.12 -12.23 -21.19
C ALA A 746 6.27 -13.50 -21.33
N GLY A 747 4.95 -13.38 -21.13
CA GLY A 747 4.01 -14.50 -21.25
C GLY A 747 4.22 -15.63 -20.23
N GLU A 748 4.97 -15.38 -19.15
CA GLU A 748 5.19 -16.33 -18.07
C GLU A 748 4.54 -15.83 -16.77
N GLY A 749 3.89 -16.75 -16.03
CA GLY A 749 3.14 -16.41 -14.82
C GLY A 749 1.66 -16.08 -15.09
N SER A 750 0.97 -15.53 -14.10
CA SER A 750 -0.45 -15.16 -14.19
C SER A 750 -0.75 -13.78 -13.60
N LEU A 751 0.26 -12.88 -13.63
CA LEU A 751 0.23 -11.55 -13.00
C LEU A 751 0.36 -10.40 -14.00
N GLU A 752 0.15 -10.67 -15.28
CA GLU A 752 0.04 -9.62 -16.29
C GLU A 752 -1.00 -8.58 -15.87
N ASP A 753 -0.58 -7.32 -15.94
CA ASP A 753 -1.29 -6.13 -15.52
C ASP A 753 -1.66 -6.11 -14.03
N TYR A 754 -1.17 -7.00 -13.15
CA TYR A 754 -1.50 -6.99 -11.73
C TYR A 754 -1.18 -5.63 -11.08
N GLY A 755 0.05 -5.16 -11.31
CA GLY A 755 0.54 -3.87 -10.85
C GLY A 755 0.17 -2.67 -11.73
N SER A 756 -0.87 -2.76 -12.58
CA SER A 756 -1.30 -1.66 -13.47
C SER A 756 -1.49 -0.33 -12.73
N LYS A 757 -1.35 0.77 -13.47
CA LYS A 757 -1.53 2.14 -12.98
C LYS A 757 -2.23 2.97 -14.02
N HIS A 758 -3.19 3.81 -13.63
CA HIS A 758 -3.69 4.84 -14.52
C HIS A 758 -2.74 6.05 -14.45
N TRP A 759 -1.55 5.92 -15.03
CA TRP A 759 -0.55 6.99 -15.07
C TRP A 759 -0.45 7.62 -16.46
N GLY A 760 -0.45 8.95 -16.51
CA GLY A 760 -0.09 9.72 -17.69
C GLY A 760 1.30 9.32 -18.18
N GLY A 761 1.46 9.15 -19.49
CA GLY A 761 2.61 8.48 -20.09
C GLY A 761 2.37 6.97 -20.23
N LEU A 762 2.01 6.25 -19.17
CA LEU A 762 1.69 4.81 -19.28
C LEU A 762 0.40 4.56 -20.06
N VAL A 763 -0.63 5.38 -19.83
CA VAL A 763 -1.91 5.26 -20.53
C VAL A 763 -1.74 5.49 -22.02
N LYS A 764 -0.98 6.51 -22.43
CA LYS A 764 -0.72 6.79 -23.85
C LYS A 764 0.31 5.84 -24.48
N ASP A 765 1.44 5.58 -23.83
CA ASP A 765 2.53 4.84 -24.48
C ASP A 765 2.38 3.33 -24.38
N TYR A 766 1.52 2.82 -23.49
CA TYR A 766 1.25 1.39 -23.35
C TYR A 766 -0.22 1.05 -23.63
N TYR A 767 -1.16 1.53 -22.82
CA TYR A 767 -2.56 1.07 -22.93
C TYR A 767 -3.25 1.51 -24.23
N TYR A 768 -3.11 2.78 -24.62
CA TYR A 768 -3.68 3.31 -25.86
C TYR A 768 -3.27 2.49 -27.08
N HIS A 769 -2.00 2.10 -27.18
CA HIS A 769 -1.51 1.31 -28.30
C HIS A 769 -2.08 -0.11 -28.33
N ARG A 770 -2.29 -0.76 -27.17
CA ARG A 770 -3.03 -2.04 -27.13
C ARG A 770 -4.45 -1.88 -27.67
N TRP A 771 -5.14 -0.82 -27.25
CA TRP A 771 -6.49 -0.50 -27.71
C TRP A 771 -6.52 -0.12 -29.21
N GLN A 772 -5.49 0.57 -29.71
CA GLN A 772 -5.36 0.91 -31.12
C GLN A 772 -5.21 -0.34 -31.99
N ILE A 773 -4.33 -1.28 -31.60
CA ILE A 773 -4.17 -2.56 -32.29
C ILE A 773 -5.51 -3.30 -32.35
N PHE A 774 -6.24 -3.37 -31.23
CA PHE A 774 -7.55 -4.02 -31.18
C PHE A 774 -8.58 -3.35 -32.10
N VAL A 775 -8.69 -2.01 -32.03
CA VAL A 775 -9.61 -1.23 -32.87
C VAL A 775 -9.32 -1.42 -34.35
N ASP A 776 -8.04 -1.32 -34.75
CA ASP A 776 -7.62 -1.47 -36.14
C ASP A 776 -7.90 -2.87 -36.69
N ARG A 777 -7.63 -3.90 -35.87
CA ARG A 777 -7.90 -5.31 -36.24
C ARG A 777 -9.39 -5.58 -36.39
N MET A 778 -10.22 -5.06 -35.49
CA MET A 778 -11.69 -5.17 -35.56
C MET A 778 -12.27 -4.43 -36.78
N VAL A 779 -11.82 -3.20 -37.06
CA VAL A 779 -12.22 -2.43 -38.26
C VAL A 779 -11.79 -3.15 -39.54
N SER A 780 -10.59 -3.73 -39.55
CA SER A 780 -10.06 -4.49 -40.68
C SER A 780 -10.88 -5.76 -40.93
N ALA A 781 -11.24 -6.49 -39.88
CA ALA A 781 -12.08 -7.68 -39.95
C ALA A 781 -13.45 -7.38 -40.57
N VAL A 782 -14.14 -6.31 -40.12
CA VAL A 782 -15.41 -5.87 -40.72
C VAL A 782 -15.25 -5.49 -42.19
N LYS A 783 -14.18 -4.76 -42.53
CA LYS A 783 -13.90 -4.34 -43.92
C LYS A 783 -13.68 -5.52 -44.86
N GLN A 784 -13.04 -6.57 -44.37
CA GLN A 784 -12.70 -7.76 -45.16
C GLN A 784 -13.81 -8.84 -45.12
N GLY A 785 -14.78 -8.71 -44.21
CA GLY A 785 -15.90 -9.63 -44.09
C GLY A 785 -15.57 -10.96 -43.38
N HIS A 786 -14.49 -10.98 -42.57
CA HIS A 786 -14.10 -12.14 -41.76
C HIS A 786 -14.15 -11.78 -40.26
N PRO A 787 -14.25 -12.76 -39.34
CA PRO A 787 -14.13 -12.49 -37.90
C PRO A 787 -12.72 -12.04 -37.53
N LEU A 788 -12.56 -11.37 -36.39
CA LEU A 788 -11.26 -11.04 -35.80
C LEU A 788 -10.36 -12.28 -35.75
N ASP A 789 -9.18 -12.17 -36.36
CA ASP A 789 -8.12 -13.16 -36.22
C ASP A 789 -7.43 -12.94 -34.87
N THR A 790 -7.91 -13.65 -33.85
CA THR A 790 -7.41 -13.52 -32.47
C THR A 790 -5.95 -13.93 -32.34
N GLU A 791 -5.46 -14.90 -33.11
CA GLU A 791 -4.07 -15.35 -33.02
C GLU A 791 -3.13 -14.26 -33.50
N THR A 792 -3.39 -13.71 -34.69
CA THR A 792 -2.60 -12.59 -35.22
C THR A 792 -2.70 -11.36 -34.33
N TYR A 793 -3.88 -11.06 -33.79
CA TYR A 793 -4.07 -9.95 -32.84
C TYR A 793 -3.20 -10.09 -31.58
N LEU A 794 -3.20 -11.27 -30.94
CA LEU A 794 -2.40 -11.51 -29.74
C LEU A 794 -0.89 -11.49 -30.04
N GLN A 795 -0.49 -11.93 -31.23
CA GLN A 795 0.90 -11.81 -31.68
C GLN A 795 1.34 -10.34 -31.83
N ASP A 796 0.49 -9.50 -32.44
CA ASP A 796 0.79 -8.07 -32.54
C ASP A 796 0.92 -7.40 -31.17
N LEU A 797 0.02 -7.72 -30.24
CA LEU A 797 0.09 -7.23 -28.86
C LEU A 797 1.41 -7.65 -28.21
N MET A 798 1.73 -8.94 -28.24
CA MET A 798 2.97 -9.46 -27.64
C MET A 798 4.21 -8.80 -28.24
N LEU A 799 4.25 -8.57 -29.56
CA LEU A 799 5.34 -7.87 -30.23
C LEU A 799 5.47 -6.41 -29.76
N PHE A 800 4.36 -5.69 -29.67
CA PHE A 800 4.32 -4.32 -29.17
C PHE A 800 4.76 -4.23 -27.71
N GLU A 801 4.13 -5.01 -26.83
CA GLU A 801 4.41 -4.99 -25.39
C GLU A 801 5.88 -5.38 -25.13
N SER A 802 6.38 -6.42 -25.81
CA SER A 802 7.79 -6.82 -25.75
C SER A 802 8.76 -5.71 -26.16
N ALA A 803 8.37 -4.89 -27.14
CA ALA A 803 9.19 -3.76 -27.59
C ALA A 803 9.20 -2.67 -26.52
N TRP A 804 8.03 -2.29 -26.00
CA TRP A 804 7.89 -1.28 -24.95
C TRP A 804 8.68 -1.62 -23.68
N GLN A 805 8.69 -2.90 -23.27
CA GLN A 805 9.46 -3.38 -22.11
C GLN A 805 10.99 -3.21 -22.26
N LYS A 806 11.48 -3.22 -23.51
CA LYS A 806 12.91 -3.13 -23.83
C LYS A 806 13.36 -1.70 -24.10
N GLU A 807 12.44 -0.75 -24.11
CA GLU A 807 12.77 0.66 -24.24
C GLU A 807 13.54 1.14 -23.01
N THR A 808 14.45 2.08 -23.26
CA THR A 808 15.28 2.71 -22.24
C THR A 808 15.31 4.21 -22.52
N THR A 809 15.35 4.99 -21.44
CA THR A 809 15.54 6.44 -21.50
C THR A 809 16.92 6.80 -20.95
N CYS A 810 17.28 8.08 -20.90
CA CYS A 810 18.50 8.54 -20.23
C CYS A 810 18.17 9.64 -19.22
N LEU A 811 18.85 9.67 -18.07
CA LEU A 811 18.66 10.73 -17.07
C LEU A 811 19.11 12.07 -17.65
N GLY A 812 18.27 13.11 -17.56
CA GLY A 812 18.48 14.51 -17.91
C GLY A 812 19.82 14.94 -18.58
N GLY A 813 19.74 15.60 -19.73
CA GLY A 813 20.86 16.36 -20.31
C GLY A 813 21.77 15.63 -21.31
N GLY A 814 21.43 14.41 -21.72
CA GLY A 814 21.99 13.77 -22.93
C GLY A 814 22.18 12.26 -22.83
N CYS A 815 21.85 11.54 -23.91
CA CYS A 815 21.96 10.09 -23.96
C CYS A 815 23.33 9.63 -24.46
N SER A 816 23.92 8.65 -23.78
CA SER A 816 25.04 7.85 -24.30
C SER A 816 24.67 6.38 -24.27
N LEU A 817 24.76 5.72 -25.44
CA LEU A 817 24.38 4.31 -25.73
C LEU A 817 22.86 4.07 -25.90
N GLY A 818 22.42 3.83 -27.14
CA GLY A 818 21.14 3.16 -27.45
C GLY A 818 19.85 3.99 -27.27
N ALA A 819 19.71 4.74 -26.18
CA ALA A 819 18.56 5.61 -25.93
C ALA A 819 18.55 6.81 -26.89
N GLN A 820 17.36 7.15 -27.42
CA GLN A 820 17.19 8.23 -28.40
C GLN A 820 16.69 9.55 -27.79
N GLU A 821 16.18 9.50 -26.55
CA GLU A 821 15.54 10.61 -25.84
C GLU A 821 15.74 10.46 -24.33
N THR A 822 15.76 11.59 -23.61
CA THR A 822 15.80 11.62 -22.14
C THR A 822 14.49 11.13 -21.52
N ASP A 823 14.55 10.74 -20.25
CA ASP A 823 13.38 10.36 -19.47
C ASP A 823 12.35 11.49 -19.41
N GLU A 824 12.79 12.73 -19.22
CA GLU A 824 11.94 13.93 -19.20
C GLU A 824 11.35 14.30 -20.57
N GLU A 825 12.06 14.01 -21.67
CA GLU A 825 11.54 14.21 -23.03
C GLU A 825 10.47 13.18 -23.39
N LYS A 826 10.66 11.92 -22.96
CA LYS A 826 9.72 10.83 -23.22
C LYS A 826 8.49 10.92 -22.33
N PHE A 827 8.72 11.05 -21.02
CA PHE A 827 7.67 11.10 -20.01
C PHE A 827 7.80 12.38 -19.20
N ALA A 828 6.75 13.20 -19.22
CA ALA A 828 6.71 14.38 -18.37
C ALA A 828 6.92 14.00 -16.90
N VAL A 829 7.77 14.76 -16.21
CA VAL A 829 8.06 14.60 -14.77
C VAL A 829 7.38 15.65 -13.91
N ASP A 830 6.87 16.71 -14.55
CA ASP A 830 6.10 17.79 -13.95
C ASP A 830 4.76 17.94 -14.69
N PRO A 831 3.69 18.40 -14.03
CA PRO A 831 2.38 18.58 -14.66
C PRO A 831 2.43 19.44 -15.93
N VAL A 832 1.80 18.97 -17.00
CA VAL A 832 1.90 19.56 -18.35
C VAL A 832 0.83 20.63 -18.60
N GLU A 833 -0.33 20.50 -17.98
CA GLU A 833 -1.48 21.40 -18.11
C GLU A 833 -2.14 21.66 -16.74
N ASP A 834 -2.98 22.70 -16.64
CA ASP A 834 -3.74 22.94 -15.42
C ASP A 834 -4.90 21.93 -15.27
N THR A 835 -4.95 21.26 -14.12
CA THR A 835 -5.96 20.25 -13.82
C THR A 835 -7.39 20.75 -13.98
N VAL A 836 -7.70 21.96 -13.52
CA VAL A 836 -9.09 22.44 -13.51
C VAL A 836 -9.56 22.75 -14.92
N GLU A 837 -8.71 23.34 -15.74
CA GLU A 837 -9.01 23.61 -17.15
C GLU A 837 -9.23 22.32 -17.94
N VAL A 838 -8.33 21.34 -17.78
CA VAL A 838 -8.46 20.03 -18.44
C VAL A 838 -9.73 19.32 -17.99
N VAL A 839 -10.01 19.25 -16.69
CA VAL A 839 -11.20 18.57 -16.18
C VAL A 839 -12.49 19.24 -16.66
N GLN A 840 -12.53 20.57 -16.75
CA GLN A 840 -13.69 21.30 -17.28
C GLN A 840 -13.94 20.95 -18.75
N ASP A 841 -12.88 20.93 -19.58
CA ASP A 841 -12.95 20.52 -21.00
C ASP A 841 -13.44 19.07 -21.15
N LEU A 842 -12.91 18.15 -20.34
CA LEU A 842 -13.33 16.75 -20.36
C LEU A 842 -14.77 16.57 -19.87
N TRP A 843 -15.22 17.35 -18.89
CA TRP A 843 -16.60 17.35 -18.44
C TRP A 843 -17.55 17.86 -19.53
N ASP A 844 -17.18 18.93 -20.25
CA ASP A 844 -17.96 19.46 -21.37
C ASP A 844 -18.05 18.46 -22.53
N ARG A 845 -16.96 17.72 -22.80
CA ARG A 845 -16.89 16.71 -23.86
C ARG A 845 -17.62 15.41 -23.52
N TRP A 846 -17.38 14.85 -22.34
CA TRP A 846 -17.80 13.50 -21.97
C TRP A 846 -18.97 13.45 -20.99
N GLY A 847 -19.31 14.55 -20.30
CA GLY A 847 -20.29 14.55 -19.21
C GLY A 847 -21.69 14.06 -19.60
N GLN A 848 -22.19 14.47 -20.77
CA GLN A 848 -23.48 13.99 -21.28
C GLN A 848 -23.44 12.50 -21.64
N MET A 849 -22.32 12.03 -22.21
CA MET A 849 -22.13 10.64 -22.57
C MET A 849 -22.00 9.76 -21.31
N ALA A 850 -21.26 10.21 -20.31
CA ALA A 850 -21.14 9.56 -19.00
C ALA A 850 -22.52 9.41 -18.35
N LEU A 851 -23.34 10.47 -18.35
CA LEU A 851 -24.70 10.41 -17.81
C LEU A 851 -25.61 9.45 -18.59
N ARG A 852 -25.48 9.39 -19.92
CA ARG A 852 -26.21 8.42 -20.76
C ARG A 852 -25.86 6.99 -20.36
N PHE A 853 -24.57 6.64 -20.37
CA PHE A 853 -24.12 5.30 -20.04
C PHE A 853 -24.41 4.93 -18.59
N ALA A 854 -24.32 5.88 -17.65
CA ALA A 854 -24.70 5.66 -16.26
C ALA A 854 -26.19 5.27 -16.09
N LYS A 855 -27.08 5.78 -16.96
CA LYS A 855 -28.51 5.43 -16.93
C LYS A 855 -28.80 4.08 -17.61
N GLU A 856 -28.02 3.74 -18.63
CA GLU A 856 -28.16 2.50 -19.40
C GLU A 856 -27.61 1.30 -18.63
N ASN A 857 -26.52 1.47 -17.90
CA ASN A 857 -25.85 0.43 -17.07
C ASN A 857 -26.57 0.10 -15.74
N ARG A 858 -27.90 0.28 -15.66
CA ARG A 858 -28.71 -0.12 -14.49
C ARG A 858 -29.04 -1.62 -14.44
N LYS A 859 -28.47 -2.44 -15.32
CA LYS A 859 -28.82 -3.87 -15.48
C LYS A 859 -27.63 -4.79 -15.35
#